data_AF-A0A933ND28-F1
#
_entry.id   AF-A0A933ND28-F1
#
_cell.length_a   1.000
_cell.length_b   1.000
_cell.length_c   1.000
_cell.angle_alpha   90.00
_cell.angle_beta   90.00
_cell.angle_gamma   90.00
#
_symmetry.space_group_name_H-M   'P 1'
#
loop_
_entity.id
_entity.type
_entity.pdbx_description
1 polymer ?
#
loop_
_entity_poly.entity_id
_entity_poly.type
_entity_poly.pdbx_seq_one_letter_code
_entity_poly.pdbx_strand_id
1 'polypeptide(L)'
;MIFELSGSVLICVGDISLRALFGQALRDRGFLALEAGSLEVAKKLAEQHRIDLVVVSSAGSEPTTSWLTAKLREGSAECRVVVLTSEPLKGPARQALATRVGADAVLASPLSATELVQFVERALGVEVEEPKDALGTADLAGWSAGVKSLLAEYAQTLRQTIAGLGESIESAVATADVPRRANECFIEAQRLHHAAAAHGFSGVAREVSTIEHLLSALMQNPSRHAELVRQIQRAEQRALEELGVEIKSFGANPPPRHEVTQVLYVSTDGPTHASVTAMARQTFAQVRSARTREQAIDLARENRFDGFLVDIDLEVPGSGFQLVETLQAIQSGVPWACASADLSLERHMMAMRAGAAVFLAAPVQKQDFEEAVQAFLSANTPRAKLVLCIEPDQAYARSIEPAMKQAGLELRVIDHPRGSLDGLLEHLDLLLVNVDMGDGGSGIELCRVIRMAPSWRDLPVVFLGSTASSQTRTACFRAGADDFMDKSIPPDELAARIGARLERFRTLRSRSDQDALTGAFTRRVLYRLASIRIAEATRERLPLSLVVIDLDRFKGINDTHGHPAGDRVLRQLARVLAGHLRTEDVQCRWGGDEFVVLFLGQTPKAAQWIMTRSAQEFRASVFHGADGTPFQATFSAGVASMPHDGASLEELVRAADRRLYRAKQRGRNRVEAPREVAPDKDEVLHVTRGNA
;
A
#
# COMPACT_ATOMS: atom_id res chain seq x y z
N MET A 1 31.55 26.13 -7.62
CA MET A 1 30.68 27.16 -8.22
C MET A 1 30.12 27.97 -7.07
N ILE A 2 30.41 29.28 -7.04
CA ILE A 2 29.78 30.20 -6.11
C ILE A 2 28.36 30.38 -6.66
N PHE A 3 27.35 29.80 -6.00
CA PHE A 3 25.96 30.06 -6.37
C PHE A 3 25.65 31.51 -6.01
N GLU A 4 25.27 32.33 -6.99
CA GLU A 4 24.65 33.63 -6.71
C GLU A 4 23.33 33.37 -5.99
N LEU A 5 23.22 33.87 -4.76
CA LEU A 5 22.03 33.71 -3.94
C LEU A 5 20.91 34.60 -4.49
N SER A 6 19.72 34.04 -4.67
CA SER A 6 18.55 34.74 -5.24
C SER A 6 17.91 35.77 -4.29
N GLY A 7 18.37 35.83 -3.04
CA GLY A 7 17.90 36.75 -2.00
C GLY A 7 18.02 36.14 -0.61
N SER A 8 17.88 36.97 0.42
CA SER A 8 18.00 36.59 1.84
C SER A 8 16.66 36.69 2.56
N VAL A 9 16.26 35.61 3.23
CA VAL A 9 14.96 35.49 3.90
C VAL A 9 15.15 35.13 5.35
N LEU A 10 14.67 35.98 6.27
CA LEU A 10 14.68 35.73 7.71
C LEU A 10 13.32 35.15 8.16
N ILE A 11 13.33 33.96 8.74
CA ILE A 11 12.14 33.24 9.19
C ILE A 11 12.07 33.30 10.71
N CYS A 12 11.19 34.17 11.21
CA CYS A 12 10.89 34.41 12.62
C CYS A 12 9.53 33.79 12.99
N VAL A 13 9.45 32.47 12.88
CA VAL A 13 8.27 31.69 13.25
C VAL A 13 8.57 30.93 14.53
N GLY A 14 7.70 31.04 15.54
CA GLY A 14 7.90 30.38 16.84
C GLY A 14 7.91 28.85 16.74
N ASP A 15 7.12 28.29 15.84
CA ASP A 15 7.09 26.86 15.52
C ASP A 15 8.41 26.41 14.87
N ILE A 16 9.11 25.49 15.55
CA ILE A 16 10.43 24.98 15.15
C ILE A 16 10.33 24.17 13.85
N SER A 17 9.27 23.38 13.70
CA SER A 17 9.05 22.48 12.57
C SER A 17 8.67 23.26 11.32
N LEU A 18 7.78 24.24 11.46
CA LEU A 18 7.38 25.12 10.36
C LEU A 18 8.56 25.99 9.90
N ARG A 19 9.36 26.50 10.85
CA ARG A 19 10.56 27.28 10.56
C ARG A 19 11.60 26.47 9.77
N ALA A 20 11.86 25.23 10.15
CA ALA A 20 12.78 24.34 9.44
C ALA A 20 12.27 23.96 8.04
N LEU A 21 10.97 23.69 7.91
CA LEU A 21 10.33 23.37 6.64
C LEU A 21 10.42 24.53 5.64
N PHE A 22 10.09 25.74 6.08
CA PHE A 22 10.21 26.95 5.27
C PHE A 22 11.66 27.27 4.93
N GLY A 23 12.57 27.09 5.89
CA GLY A 23 14.00 27.26 5.68
C GLY A 23 14.54 26.33 4.61
N GLN A 24 14.14 25.06 4.64
CA GLN A 24 14.59 24.07 3.66
C GLN A 24 14.03 24.35 2.27
N ALA A 25 12.73 24.63 2.15
CA ALA A 25 12.09 24.89 0.86
C ALA A 25 12.68 26.11 0.14
N LEU A 26 13.07 27.15 0.90
CA LEU A 26 13.74 28.33 0.35
C LEU A 26 15.19 28.06 -0.05
N ARG A 27 15.93 27.26 0.74
CA ARG A 27 17.30 26.82 0.37
C ARG A 27 17.31 25.97 -0.89
N ASP A 28 16.35 25.07 -1.04
CA ASP A 28 16.19 24.22 -2.24
C ASP A 28 15.93 25.06 -3.50
N ARG A 29 15.48 26.31 -3.33
CA ARG A 29 15.24 27.30 -4.40
C ARG A 29 16.35 28.37 -4.53
N GLY A 30 17.48 28.19 -3.83
CA GLY A 30 18.64 29.06 -3.97
C GLY A 30 18.60 30.34 -3.12
N PHE A 31 17.66 30.48 -2.19
CA PHE A 31 17.62 31.59 -1.23
C PHE A 31 18.49 31.32 0.00
N LEU A 32 19.06 32.38 0.58
CA LEU A 32 19.68 32.34 1.90
C LEU A 32 18.59 32.40 2.98
N ALA A 33 18.13 31.23 3.44
CA ALA A 33 17.13 31.14 4.50
C ALA A 33 17.79 31.13 5.90
N LEU A 34 17.56 32.20 6.65
CA LEU A 34 18.05 32.40 8.01
C LEU A 34 16.92 32.13 9.01
N GLU A 35 17.11 31.16 9.88
CA GLU A 35 16.07 30.70 10.80
C GLU A 35 16.29 31.28 12.21
N ALA A 36 15.32 32.04 12.72
CA ALA A 36 15.38 32.61 14.05
C ALA A 36 14.25 32.06 14.95
N GLY A 37 14.64 31.28 15.97
CA GLY A 37 13.71 30.76 16.97
C GLY A 37 13.42 31.69 18.14
N SER A 38 14.13 32.81 18.24
CA SER A 38 13.88 33.85 19.22
C SER A 38 14.19 35.22 18.64
N LEU A 39 13.63 36.27 19.25
CA LEU A 39 13.87 37.65 18.84
C LEU A 39 15.35 38.04 18.94
N GLU A 40 16.07 37.52 19.94
CA GLU A 40 17.49 37.80 20.15
C GLU A 40 18.36 37.19 19.04
N VAL A 41 18.02 35.97 18.60
CA VAL A 41 18.65 35.33 17.44
C VAL A 41 18.33 36.08 16.15
N ALA A 42 17.08 36.54 15.98
CA ALA A 42 16.66 37.33 14.82
C ALA A 42 17.45 38.65 14.71
N LYS A 43 17.67 39.34 15.84
CA LYS A 43 18.49 40.58 15.89
C LYS A 43 19.92 40.31 15.46
N LYS A 44 20.55 39.28 16.04
CA LYS A 44 21.94 38.94 15.71
C LYS A 44 22.11 38.57 14.24
N LEU A 45 21.15 37.85 13.66
CA LEU A 45 21.18 37.50 12.23
C LEU A 45 20.96 38.73 11.34
N ALA A 46 20.06 39.64 11.71
CA ALA A 46 19.81 40.87 10.97
C ALA A 46 20.96 41.88 11.04
N GLU A 47 21.81 41.83 12.08
CA GLU A 47 23.05 42.63 12.16
C GLU A 47 24.19 42.03 11.33
N GLN A 48 24.17 40.71 11.11
CA GLN A 48 25.23 39.97 10.42
C GLN A 48 24.97 39.77 8.92
N HIS A 49 23.70 39.85 8.51
CA HIS A 49 23.28 39.61 7.14
C HIS A 49 22.35 40.73 6.67
N ARG A 50 22.52 41.19 5.43
CA ARG A 50 21.47 41.96 4.75
C ARG A 50 20.26 41.04 4.59
N ILE A 51 19.06 41.53 4.91
CA ILE A 51 17.80 40.78 4.86
C ILE A 51 16.85 41.44 3.87
N ASP A 52 16.44 40.70 2.83
CA ASP A 52 15.56 41.21 1.78
C ASP A 52 14.07 40.99 2.10
N LEU A 53 13.74 39.89 2.80
CA LEU A 53 12.38 39.58 3.25
C LEU A 53 12.35 38.93 4.63
N VAL A 54 11.38 39.31 5.47
CA VAL A 54 11.15 38.68 6.79
C VAL A 54 9.76 38.07 6.87
N VAL A 55 9.69 36.83 7.34
CA VAL A 55 8.45 36.11 7.65
C VAL A 55 8.30 36.02 9.17
N VAL A 56 7.27 36.64 9.73
CA VAL A 56 7.02 36.68 11.18
C VAL A 56 5.69 36.04 11.52
N SER A 57 5.64 35.16 12.53
CA SER A 57 4.36 34.68 13.06
C SER A 57 3.77 35.66 14.06
N SER A 58 2.46 35.90 13.96
CA SER A 58 1.67 36.71 14.92
C SER A 58 1.52 36.09 16.32
N ALA A 59 2.12 34.93 16.58
CA ALA A 59 2.06 34.24 17.88
C ALA A 59 2.80 34.96 19.04
N GLY A 60 3.37 36.14 18.81
CA GLY A 60 3.91 37.04 19.85
C GLY A 60 2.99 38.23 20.12
N SER A 61 3.14 38.88 21.28
CA SER A 61 2.40 40.11 21.59
C SER A 61 2.61 41.15 20.48
N GLU A 62 1.53 41.80 20.04
CA GLU A 62 1.53 42.86 19.01
C GLU A 62 2.71 43.87 19.07
N PRO A 63 3.15 44.34 20.25
CA PRO A 63 4.32 45.23 20.38
C PRO A 63 5.62 44.65 19.82
N THR A 64 5.79 43.33 19.86
CA THR A 64 7.03 42.64 19.45
C THR A 64 7.18 42.59 17.94
N THR A 65 6.07 42.31 17.22
CA THR A 65 6.04 42.30 15.75
C THR A 65 6.24 43.71 15.22
N SER A 66 5.52 44.71 15.76
CA SER A 66 5.67 46.11 15.34
C SER A 66 7.07 46.67 15.63
N TRP A 67 7.69 46.32 16.76
CA TRP A 67 9.08 46.71 17.05
C TRP A 67 10.07 46.10 16.05
N LEU A 68 9.94 44.81 15.74
CA LEU A 68 10.85 44.12 14.81
C LEU A 68 10.76 44.72 13.40
N THR A 69 9.54 44.98 12.92
CA THR A 69 9.30 45.66 11.63
C THR A 69 9.94 47.05 11.60
N ALA A 70 9.77 47.86 12.65
CA ALA A 70 10.36 49.19 12.75
C ALA A 70 11.90 49.14 12.78
N LYS A 71 12.48 48.21 13.53
CA LYS A 71 13.94 48.09 13.68
C LYS A 71 14.64 47.59 12.42
N LEU A 72 14.02 46.66 11.69
CA LEU A 72 14.54 46.19 10.40
C LEU A 72 14.52 47.30 9.33
N ARG A 73 13.49 48.16 9.36
CA ARG A 73 13.37 49.32 8.45
C ARG A 73 14.27 50.51 8.81
N GLU A 74 14.79 50.60 10.04
CA GLU A 74 15.84 51.56 10.41
C GLU A 74 17.20 51.25 9.75
N GLY A 75 17.48 49.97 9.44
CA GLY A 75 18.76 49.52 8.87
C GLY A 75 18.75 49.30 7.35
N SER A 76 17.58 49.08 6.74
CA SER A 76 17.43 48.93 5.29
C SER A 76 15.99 49.24 4.84
N ALA A 77 15.83 50.23 3.96
CA ALA A 77 14.52 50.70 3.50
C ALA A 77 13.79 49.73 2.53
N GLU A 78 14.48 48.69 2.04
CA GLU A 78 13.96 47.76 1.03
C GLU A 78 13.45 46.43 1.60
N CYS A 79 13.56 46.22 2.92
CA CYS A 79 13.19 44.95 3.56
C CYS A 79 11.66 44.76 3.59
N ARG A 80 11.17 43.70 2.94
CA ARG A 80 9.73 43.35 2.92
C ARG A 80 9.34 42.51 4.14
N VAL A 81 8.20 42.81 4.75
CA VAL A 81 7.70 42.12 5.94
C VAL A 81 6.40 41.40 5.67
N VAL A 82 6.39 40.10 5.97
CA VAL A 82 5.25 39.20 5.84
C VAL A 82 4.83 38.70 7.21
N VAL A 83 3.55 38.85 7.55
CA VAL A 83 3.00 38.39 8.82
C VAL A 83 2.08 37.19 8.61
N LEU A 84 2.35 36.10 9.33
CA LEU A 84 1.52 34.91 9.37
C LEU A 84 0.51 35.02 10.52
N THR A 85 -0.77 34.90 10.18
CA THR A 85 -1.90 34.96 11.11
C THR A 85 -2.49 33.58 11.33
N SER A 86 -2.83 33.24 12.58
CA SER A 86 -3.47 31.95 12.91
C SER A 86 -4.92 31.88 12.42
N GLU A 87 -5.56 33.02 12.17
CA GLU A 87 -6.93 33.10 11.65
C GLU A 87 -6.98 33.81 10.29
N PRO A 88 -7.81 33.33 9.35
CA PRO A 88 -7.98 33.98 8.06
C PRO A 88 -8.71 35.32 8.20
N LEU A 89 -7.96 36.42 8.13
CA LEU A 89 -8.51 37.78 8.19
C LEU A 89 -9.12 38.21 6.86
N LYS A 90 -10.37 38.69 6.89
CA LYS A 90 -11.06 39.26 5.72
C LYS A 90 -10.55 40.67 5.41
N GLY A 91 -10.67 41.09 4.14
CA GLY A 91 -10.06 42.30 3.54
C GLY A 91 -9.84 43.50 4.48
N PRO A 92 -10.88 44.08 5.11
CA PRO A 92 -10.73 45.25 5.97
C PRO A 92 -9.88 45.00 7.23
N ALA A 93 -10.05 43.84 7.87
CA ALA A 93 -9.28 43.44 9.06
C ALA A 93 -7.83 43.10 8.71
N ARG A 94 -7.61 42.48 7.54
CA ARG A 94 -6.29 42.17 7.00
C ARG A 94 -5.50 43.45 6.69
N GLN A 95 -6.16 44.43 6.06
CA GLN A 95 -5.58 45.74 5.75
C GLN A 95 -5.24 46.51 7.03
N ALA A 96 -6.16 46.53 8.01
CA ALA A 96 -5.96 47.19 9.29
C ALA A 96 -4.76 46.60 10.07
N LEU A 97 -4.63 45.27 10.10
CA LEU A 97 -3.48 44.62 10.73
C LEU A 97 -2.18 44.95 9.99
N ALA A 98 -2.16 44.84 8.65
CA ALA A 98 -1.00 45.14 7.83
C ALA A 98 -0.49 46.57 8.08
N THR A 99 -1.39 47.55 8.10
CA THR A 99 -1.05 48.95 8.41
C THR A 99 -0.56 49.13 9.85
N ARG A 100 -1.18 48.43 10.83
CA ARG A 100 -0.84 48.57 12.26
C ARG A 100 0.53 47.98 12.62
N VAL A 101 0.94 46.88 11.99
CA VAL A 101 2.23 46.21 12.25
C VAL A 101 3.32 46.55 11.23
N GLY A 102 2.99 47.37 10.22
CA GLY A 102 3.89 47.78 9.15
C GLY A 102 4.23 46.65 8.16
N ALA A 103 3.37 45.65 8.02
CA ALA A 103 3.60 44.51 7.12
C ALA A 103 3.20 44.84 5.68
N ASP A 104 3.99 44.34 4.73
CA ASP A 104 3.74 44.44 3.29
C ASP A 104 2.74 43.37 2.82
N ALA A 105 2.67 42.24 3.53
CA ALA A 105 1.65 41.23 3.33
C ALA A 105 1.27 40.53 4.64
N VAL A 106 0.00 40.15 4.74
CA VAL A 106 -0.52 39.30 5.82
C VAL A 106 -1.02 38.02 5.20
N LEU A 107 -0.53 36.86 5.61
CA LEU A 107 -0.95 35.55 5.11
C LEU A 107 -1.63 34.76 6.24
N ALA A 108 -2.59 33.92 5.88
CA ALA A 108 -3.28 33.05 6.84
C ALA A 108 -2.55 31.70 6.92
N SER A 109 -2.39 31.19 8.14
CA SER A 109 -1.99 29.82 8.41
C SER A 109 -3.25 28.93 8.43
N PRO A 110 -3.21 27.69 7.90
CA PRO A 110 -2.03 26.97 7.41
C PRO A 110 -1.58 27.47 6.03
N LEU A 111 -0.27 27.70 5.90
CA LEU A 111 0.39 28.06 4.65
C LEU A 111 1.38 26.94 4.29
N SER A 112 1.26 26.38 3.09
CA SER A 112 2.20 25.35 2.63
C SER A 112 3.58 25.94 2.29
N ALA A 113 4.62 25.09 2.33
CA ALA A 113 5.97 25.51 1.96
C ALA A 113 6.06 25.98 0.50
N THR A 114 5.31 25.34 -0.40
CA THR A 114 5.22 25.72 -1.82
C THR A 114 4.58 27.10 -1.99
N GLU A 115 3.49 27.39 -1.27
CA GLU A 115 2.83 28.70 -1.33
C GLU A 115 3.72 29.82 -0.77
N LEU A 116 4.48 29.53 0.29
CA LEU A 116 5.45 30.49 0.83
C LEU A 116 6.57 30.79 -0.17
N VAL A 117 7.16 29.76 -0.79
CA VAL A 117 8.21 29.92 -1.80
C VAL A 117 7.72 30.77 -2.98
N GLN A 118 6.56 30.42 -3.54
CA GLN A 118 5.94 31.18 -4.64
C GLN A 118 5.61 32.62 -4.26
N PHE A 119 5.31 32.87 -2.99
CA PHE A 119 5.11 34.21 -2.48
C PHE A 119 6.43 34.98 -2.42
N VAL A 120 7.48 34.38 -1.85
CA VAL A 120 8.81 35.00 -1.70
C VAL A 120 9.43 35.32 -3.05
N GLU A 121 9.35 34.40 -4.03
CA GLU A 121 9.85 34.59 -5.39
C GLU A 121 9.20 35.82 -6.06
N ARG A 122 7.86 35.94 -5.96
CA ARG A 122 7.12 37.10 -6.46
C ARG A 122 7.44 38.38 -5.69
N ALA A 123 7.65 38.28 -4.38
CA ALA A 123 7.94 39.44 -3.54
C ALA A 123 9.35 39.99 -3.80
N LEU A 124 10.33 39.17 -4.14
CA LEU A 124 11.69 39.62 -4.41
C LEU A 124 11.97 39.91 -5.91
N GLY A 125 10.98 39.69 -6.79
CA GLY A 125 11.11 40.03 -8.21
C GLY A 125 12.10 39.16 -8.97
N VAL A 126 12.31 37.92 -8.51
CA VAL A 126 13.18 36.95 -9.17
C VAL A 126 12.40 36.37 -10.37
N GLU A 127 12.79 36.72 -11.60
CA GLU A 127 12.28 36.05 -12.81
C GLU A 127 12.87 34.63 -12.88
N VAL A 128 12.00 33.63 -13.07
CA VAL A 128 12.37 32.22 -13.13
C VAL A 128 11.93 31.65 -14.46
N GLU A 129 12.87 31.05 -15.21
CA GLU A 129 12.59 30.06 -16.25
C GLU A 129 11.85 28.89 -15.59
N GLU A 130 10.61 28.64 -16.01
CA GLU A 130 9.74 27.63 -15.39
C GLU A 130 10.43 26.25 -15.32
N PRO A 131 10.59 25.67 -14.12
CA PRO A 131 10.78 24.24 -14.00
C PRO A 131 9.47 23.56 -14.37
N LYS A 132 9.54 22.72 -15.41
CA LYS A 132 8.63 21.60 -15.58
C LYS A 132 8.60 20.81 -14.26
N ASP A 133 7.39 20.51 -13.81
CA ASP A 133 7.06 19.70 -12.63
C ASP A 133 7.21 20.39 -11.24
N ALA A 134 6.08 20.88 -10.71
CA ALA A 134 5.82 21.01 -9.27
C ALA A 134 4.30 21.08 -9.02
N LEU A 135 3.67 19.95 -8.70
CA LEU A 135 3.28 19.51 -7.34
C LEU A 135 2.13 20.32 -6.70
N GLY A 136 0.95 19.71 -6.70
CA GLY A 136 -0.20 20.06 -5.87
C GLY A 136 -0.72 18.82 -5.12
N THR A 137 -0.88 18.98 -3.81
CA THR A 137 -1.32 18.00 -2.78
C THR A 137 -0.29 16.95 -2.38
N ALA A 138 0.04 16.98 -1.07
CA ALA A 138 1.21 16.36 -0.48
C ALA A 138 1.08 14.84 -0.40
N ASP A 139 1.84 14.17 -1.26
CA ASP A 139 2.27 12.80 -1.06
C ASP A 139 3.38 12.79 0.00
N LEU A 140 3.19 11.99 1.06
CA LEU A 140 4.19 11.77 2.11
C LEU A 140 5.49 11.16 1.57
N ALA A 141 5.52 10.71 0.30
CA ALA A 141 6.68 10.11 -0.32
C ALA A 141 7.91 11.04 -0.46
N GLY A 142 7.74 12.37 -0.58
CA GLY A 142 8.83 13.32 -0.83
C GLY A 142 9.59 13.85 0.39
N TRP A 143 9.16 13.49 1.60
CA TRP A 143 9.71 14.08 2.83
C TRP A 143 11.00 13.36 3.24
N SER A 144 12.01 14.12 3.68
CA SER A 144 13.23 13.54 4.24
C SER A 144 12.87 12.64 5.44
N ALA A 145 13.69 11.61 5.71
CA ALA A 145 13.39 10.62 6.75
C ALA A 145 13.08 11.24 8.13
N GLY A 146 13.63 12.43 8.43
CA GLY A 146 13.36 13.15 9.67
C GLY A 146 11.93 13.72 9.76
N VAL A 147 11.38 14.22 8.66
CA VAL A 147 10.03 14.82 8.68
C VAL A 147 8.93 13.74 8.61
N LYS A 148 9.21 12.60 7.96
CA LYS A 148 8.38 11.38 8.06
C LYS A 148 8.32 10.84 9.50
N SER A 149 9.43 10.89 10.23
CA SER A 149 9.50 10.47 11.65
C SER A 149 8.67 11.39 12.55
N LEU A 150 8.77 12.71 12.37
CA LEU A 150 8.00 13.70 13.13
C LEU A 150 6.49 13.60 12.88
N LEU A 151 6.06 13.37 11.64
CA LEU A 151 4.65 13.16 11.32
C LEU A 151 4.10 11.84 11.87
N ALA A 152 4.91 10.79 11.94
CA ALA A 152 4.53 9.53 12.55
C ALA A 152 4.37 9.65 14.09
N GLU A 153 5.29 10.36 14.76
CA GLU A 153 5.23 10.65 16.20
C GLU A 153 4.02 11.54 16.55
N TYR A 154 3.72 12.50 15.68
CA TYR A 154 2.53 13.35 15.84
C TYR A 154 1.22 12.60 15.57
N ALA A 155 1.17 11.73 14.56
CA ALA A 155 0.02 10.86 14.32
C ALA A 155 -0.25 9.93 15.51
N GLN A 156 0.80 9.44 16.17
CA GLN A 156 0.68 8.63 17.40
C GLN A 156 0.13 9.44 18.58
N THR A 157 0.54 10.70 18.72
CA THR A 157 0.02 11.63 19.74
C THR A 157 -1.45 11.99 19.50
N LEU A 158 -1.85 12.22 18.25
CA LEU A 158 -3.24 12.45 17.86
C LEU A 158 -4.12 11.23 18.18
N ARG A 159 -3.65 10.01 17.88
CA ARG A 159 -4.37 8.77 18.22
C ARG A 159 -4.66 8.65 19.71
N GLN A 160 -3.66 8.91 20.57
CA GLN A 160 -3.83 8.86 22.03
C GLN A 160 -4.80 9.94 22.54
N THR A 161 -4.76 11.13 21.94
CA THR A 161 -5.62 12.25 22.34
C THR A 161 -7.08 12.02 21.92
N ILE A 162 -7.32 11.44 20.73
CA ILE A 162 -8.67 11.05 20.28
C ILE A 162 -9.25 9.95 21.17
N ALA A 163 -8.47 8.92 21.49
CA ALA A 163 -8.93 7.84 22.37
C ALA A 163 -9.24 8.35 23.80
N GLY A 164 -8.45 9.28 24.34
CA GLY A 164 -8.70 9.91 25.64
C GLY A 164 -9.96 10.79 25.65
N LEU A 165 -10.29 11.42 24.52
CA LEU A 165 -11.54 12.15 24.34
C LEU A 165 -12.75 11.21 24.41
N GLY A 166 -12.67 10.02 23.82
CA GLY A 166 -13.71 8.98 23.90
C GLY A 166 -14.00 8.53 25.33
N GLU A 167 -12.95 8.22 26.10
CA GLU A 167 -13.07 7.84 27.52
C GLU A 167 -13.72 8.96 28.37
N SER A 168 -13.38 10.22 28.07
CA SER A 168 -13.95 11.39 28.75
C SER A 168 -15.43 11.57 28.43
N ILE A 169 -15.84 11.28 27.19
CA ILE A 169 -17.25 11.35 26.75
C ILE A 169 -18.09 10.23 27.39
N GLU A 170 -17.54 9.01 27.51
CA GLU A 170 -18.23 7.92 28.22
C GLU A 170 -18.42 8.22 29.71
N SER A 171 -17.38 8.78 30.35
CA SER A 171 -17.45 9.24 31.75
C SER A 171 -18.44 10.40 31.92
N ALA A 172 -18.58 11.29 30.93
CA ALA A 172 -19.53 12.40 30.97
C ALA A 172 -20.98 11.93 31.08
N VAL A 173 -21.31 10.87 30.35
CA VAL A 173 -22.68 10.33 30.21
C VAL A 173 -23.07 9.43 31.38
N ALA A 174 -22.10 8.89 32.11
CA ALA A 174 -22.32 8.07 33.31
C ALA A 174 -22.64 8.89 34.58
N THR A 175 -22.69 10.23 34.50
CA THR A 175 -22.89 11.12 35.65
C THR A 175 -24.17 11.97 35.54
N ALA A 176 -24.63 12.52 36.67
CA ALA A 176 -25.88 13.27 36.76
C ALA A 176 -25.87 14.65 36.05
N ASP A 177 -24.70 15.16 35.64
CA ASP A 177 -24.53 16.51 35.06
C ASP A 177 -23.87 16.46 33.67
N VAL A 178 -24.62 15.88 32.73
CA VAL A 178 -24.23 15.67 31.33
C VAL A 178 -23.86 16.98 30.58
N PRO A 179 -24.58 18.11 30.73
CA PRO A 179 -24.27 19.33 29.98
C PRO A 179 -22.92 19.94 30.34
N ARG A 180 -22.55 19.94 31.63
CA ARG A 180 -21.29 20.52 32.09
C ARG A 180 -20.08 19.74 31.55
N ARG A 181 -20.16 18.41 31.60
CA ARG A 181 -19.08 17.54 31.09
C ARG A 181 -19.03 17.47 29.57
N ALA A 182 -20.17 17.54 28.88
CA ALA A 182 -20.20 17.66 27.42
C ALA A 182 -19.49 18.94 26.93
N ASN A 183 -19.60 20.04 27.68
CA ASN A 183 -18.88 21.28 27.40
C ASN A 183 -17.35 21.14 27.62
N GLU A 184 -16.91 20.37 28.62
CA GLU A 184 -15.48 20.09 28.84
C GLU A 184 -14.91 19.28 27.65
N CYS A 185 -15.60 18.23 27.21
CA CYS A 185 -15.22 17.46 26.02
C CYS A 185 -15.26 18.29 24.73
N PHE A 186 -16.19 19.25 24.62
CA PHE A 186 -16.29 20.13 23.44
C PHE A 186 -15.04 21.02 23.29
N ILE A 187 -14.54 21.57 24.39
CA ILE A 187 -13.31 22.39 24.40
C ILE A 187 -12.09 21.56 24.00
N GLU A 188 -12.03 20.31 24.44
CA GLU A 188 -10.96 19.38 24.09
C GLU A 188 -11.02 18.96 22.61
N ALA A 189 -12.22 18.67 22.10
CA ALA A 189 -12.45 18.41 20.68
C ALA A 189 -12.04 19.60 19.79
N GLN A 190 -12.34 20.83 20.19
CA GLN A 190 -11.90 22.03 19.47
C GLN A 190 -10.39 22.15 19.37
N ARG A 191 -9.67 21.92 20.47
CA ARG A 191 -8.20 21.95 20.46
C ARG A 191 -7.63 20.90 19.51
N LEU A 192 -8.21 19.71 19.52
CA LEU A 192 -7.80 18.59 18.68
C LEU A 192 -8.09 18.82 17.19
N HIS A 193 -9.25 19.38 16.86
CA HIS A 193 -9.63 19.76 15.49
C HIS A 193 -8.63 20.78 14.92
N HIS A 194 -8.33 21.84 15.67
CA HIS A 194 -7.35 22.85 15.25
C HIS A 194 -5.94 22.26 15.11
N ALA A 195 -5.53 21.39 16.03
CA ALA A 195 -4.25 20.72 16.00
C ALA A 195 -4.10 19.80 14.77
N ALA A 196 -5.11 18.97 14.48
CA ALA A 196 -5.12 18.07 13.32
C ALA A 196 -5.11 18.84 11.98
N ALA A 197 -5.90 19.91 11.87
CA ALA A 197 -5.96 20.75 10.68
C ALA A 197 -4.62 21.46 10.41
N ALA A 198 -3.96 21.96 11.45
CA ALA A 198 -2.68 22.66 11.33
C ALA A 198 -1.52 21.76 10.85
N HIS A 199 -1.60 20.46 11.09
CA HIS A 199 -0.56 19.48 10.75
C HIS A 199 -0.89 18.65 9.50
N GLY A 200 -1.91 19.04 8.73
CA GLY A 200 -2.26 18.42 7.45
C GLY A 200 -3.13 17.17 7.53
N PHE A 201 -3.68 16.83 8.71
CA PHE A 201 -4.61 15.70 8.90
C PHE A 201 -6.06 16.14 8.64
N SER A 202 -6.37 16.51 7.39
CA SER A 202 -7.67 17.07 7.00
C SER A 202 -8.85 16.11 7.22
N GLY A 203 -8.63 14.80 7.04
CA GLY A 203 -9.63 13.76 7.34
C GLY A 203 -10.00 13.70 8.82
N VAL A 204 -8.99 13.76 9.70
CA VAL A 204 -9.17 13.77 11.16
C VAL A 204 -9.86 15.04 11.63
N ALA A 205 -9.45 16.20 11.13
CA ALA A 205 -10.06 17.48 11.43
C ALA A 205 -11.56 17.51 11.12
N ARG A 206 -11.96 16.92 9.98
CA ARG A 206 -13.36 16.81 9.55
C ARG A 206 -14.21 15.96 10.50
N GLU A 207 -13.68 14.83 10.96
CA GLU A 207 -14.42 13.96 11.89
C GLU A 207 -14.47 14.54 13.31
N VAL A 208 -13.42 15.21 13.78
CA VAL A 208 -13.45 15.91 15.08
C VAL A 208 -14.44 17.10 15.07
N SER A 209 -14.55 17.81 13.93
CA SER A 209 -15.61 18.81 13.73
C SER A 209 -17.03 18.21 13.84
N THR A 210 -17.21 16.96 13.43
CA THR A 210 -18.49 16.25 13.59
C THR A 210 -18.77 15.96 15.07
N ILE A 211 -17.74 15.60 15.84
CA ILE A 211 -17.83 15.39 17.31
C ILE A 211 -18.24 16.69 18.02
N GLU A 212 -17.67 17.84 17.63
CA GLU A 212 -18.02 19.16 18.18
C GLU A 212 -19.52 19.47 18.00
N HIS A 213 -20.06 19.27 16.79
CA HIS A 213 -21.46 19.51 16.49
C HIS A 213 -22.40 18.63 17.34
N LEU A 214 -22.02 17.37 17.54
CA LEU A 214 -22.82 16.42 18.32
C LEU A 214 -22.74 16.69 19.83
N LEU A 215 -21.59 17.12 20.35
CA LEU A 215 -21.45 17.56 21.74
C LEU A 215 -22.26 18.83 22.03
N SER A 216 -22.31 19.77 21.09
CA SER A 216 -23.18 20.94 21.19
C SER A 216 -24.66 20.56 21.20
N ALA A 217 -25.07 19.59 20.36
CA ALA A 217 -26.43 19.05 20.37
C ALA A 217 -26.77 18.32 21.69
N LEU A 218 -25.79 17.65 22.30
CA LEU A 218 -25.93 16.96 23.58
C LEU A 218 -26.14 17.93 24.75
N MET A 219 -25.43 19.05 24.77
CA MET A 219 -25.62 20.13 25.75
C MET A 219 -27.03 20.73 25.68
N GLN A 220 -27.56 20.88 24.46
CA GLN A 220 -28.88 21.48 24.22
C GLN A 220 -30.04 20.50 24.48
N ASN A 221 -29.83 19.19 24.27
CA ASN A 221 -30.86 18.17 24.43
C ASN A 221 -30.35 16.93 25.20
N PRO A 222 -30.16 17.02 26.52
CA PRO A 222 -29.58 15.93 27.33
C PRO A 222 -30.44 14.66 27.36
N SER A 223 -31.74 14.77 27.10
CA SER A 223 -32.67 13.63 27.00
C SER A 223 -32.37 12.69 25.83
N ARG A 224 -31.63 13.14 24.81
CA ARG A 224 -31.19 12.34 23.65
C ARG A 224 -29.79 11.74 23.78
N HIS A 225 -29.21 11.76 24.99
CA HIS A 225 -27.81 11.37 25.22
C HIS A 225 -27.45 10.00 24.65
N ALA A 226 -28.28 8.97 24.83
CA ALA A 226 -27.97 7.63 24.34
C ALA A 226 -27.78 7.55 22.81
N GLU A 227 -28.51 8.37 22.04
CA GLU A 227 -28.39 8.40 20.58
C GLU A 227 -27.22 9.27 20.12
N LEU A 228 -27.06 10.45 20.70
CA LEU A 228 -25.98 11.38 20.33
C LEU A 228 -24.60 10.83 20.69
N VAL A 229 -24.48 10.11 21.80
CA VAL A 229 -23.23 9.47 22.23
C VAL A 229 -22.80 8.38 21.24
N ARG A 230 -23.75 7.57 20.73
CA ARG A 230 -23.46 6.59 19.67
C ARG A 230 -22.97 7.25 18.39
N GLN A 231 -23.50 8.43 18.05
CA GLN A 231 -23.06 9.17 16.87
C GLN A 231 -21.67 9.79 17.07
N ILE A 232 -21.36 10.25 18.29
CA ILE A 232 -20.04 10.77 18.67
C ILE A 232 -18.98 9.66 18.60
N GLN A 233 -19.25 8.49 19.19
CA GLN A 233 -18.36 7.32 19.14
C GLN A 233 -18.08 6.86 17.69
N ARG A 234 -19.07 6.95 16.80
CA ARG A 234 -18.87 6.65 15.37
C ARG A 234 -17.98 7.67 14.65
N ALA A 235 -18.11 8.95 14.99
CA ALA A 235 -17.24 9.99 14.43
C ALA A 235 -15.81 9.87 14.96
N GLU A 236 -15.65 9.55 16.24
CA GLU A 236 -14.35 9.22 16.85
C GLU A 236 -13.67 8.04 16.15
N GLN A 237 -14.43 6.96 15.91
CA GLN A 237 -13.92 5.78 15.21
C GLN A 237 -13.44 6.12 13.79
N ARG A 238 -14.20 6.93 13.03
CA ARG A 238 -13.77 7.41 11.71
C ARG A 238 -12.55 8.32 11.78
N ALA A 239 -12.42 9.15 12.81
CA ALA A 239 -11.23 9.98 13.03
C ALA A 239 -9.96 9.14 13.30
N LEU A 240 -10.10 8.01 14.01
CA LEU A 240 -9.02 7.04 14.26
C LEU A 240 -8.68 6.21 13.01
N GLU A 241 -9.68 5.88 12.19
CA GLU A 241 -9.51 5.21 10.89
C GLU A 241 -8.74 6.09 9.89
N GLU A 242 -9.03 7.40 9.85
CA GLU A 242 -8.30 8.41 9.05
C GLU A 242 -6.82 8.51 9.46
N LEU A 243 -6.47 8.16 10.71
CA LEU A 243 -5.09 8.08 11.19
C LEU A 243 -4.40 6.74 10.89
N GLY A 244 -5.08 5.79 10.25
CA GLY A 244 -4.53 4.48 9.91
C GLY A 244 -4.46 3.49 11.08
N VAL A 245 -5.44 3.51 11.99
CA VAL A 245 -5.62 2.48 13.03
C VAL A 245 -6.72 1.50 12.59
N GLU A 246 -6.39 0.22 12.42
CA GLU A 246 -7.37 -0.85 12.48
C GLU A 246 -7.80 -1.06 13.94
N ILE A 247 -9.06 -0.77 14.33
CA ILE A 247 -9.75 -1.51 15.41
C ILE A 247 -11.23 -1.76 15.08
N LYS A 248 -11.52 -3.08 14.98
CA LYS A 248 -12.76 -3.84 15.20
C LYS A 248 -14.08 -3.07 15.30
N SER A 249 -14.96 -3.28 14.32
CA SER A 249 -16.40 -3.17 14.50
C SER A 249 -16.98 -4.51 15.00
N PHE A 250 -17.83 -4.46 16.03
CA PHE A 250 -18.73 -5.57 16.38
C PHE A 250 -20.06 -5.37 15.65
N GLY A 251 -20.44 -6.36 14.84
CA GLY A 251 -21.76 -6.43 14.20
C GLY A 251 -21.83 -7.52 13.14
N ALA A 252 -22.07 -8.75 13.59
CA ALA A 252 -22.13 -10.00 12.81
C ALA A 252 -20.83 -10.40 12.11
N ASN A 253 -19.92 -11.01 12.89
CA ASN A 253 -18.81 -11.81 12.37
C ASN A 253 -19.36 -12.83 11.34
N PRO A 254 -18.98 -12.81 10.05
CA PRO A 254 -18.63 -14.08 9.46
C PRO A 254 -17.50 -14.67 10.32
N PRO A 255 -17.50 -15.97 10.67
CA PRO A 255 -16.52 -16.50 11.60
C PRO A 255 -15.10 -16.25 11.11
N PRO A 256 -14.10 -16.23 12.00
CA PRO A 256 -12.71 -16.00 11.62
C PRO A 256 -12.37 -16.91 10.44
N ARG A 257 -12.01 -16.29 9.31
CA ARG A 257 -11.51 -17.01 8.15
C ARG A 257 -10.25 -17.74 8.57
N HIS A 258 -10.14 -19.01 8.23
CA HIS A 258 -8.94 -19.78 8.51
C HIS A 258 -7.76 -19.12 7.76
N GLU A 259 -6.66 -18.83 8.44
CA GLU A 259 -5.41 -18.31 7.84
C GLU A 259 -4.79 -19.29 6.81
N VAL A 260 -5.35 -20.50 6.72
CA VAL A 260 -5.01 -21.56 5.77
C VAL A 260 -6.32 -22.03 5.14
N THR A 261 -6.45 -21.95 3.81
CA THR A 261 -7.65 -22.32 3.06
C THR A 261 -8.10 -23.74 3.41
N GLN A 262 -9.24 -23.89 4.08
CA GLN A 262 -9.81 -25.20 4.42
C GLN A 262 -10.63 -25.71 3.24
N VAL A 263 -10.23 -26.83 2.66
CA VAL A 263 -10.95 -27.48 1.56
C VAL A 263 -11.52 -28.80 2.04
N LEU A 264 -12.82 -29.02 1.83
CA LEU A 264 -13.41 -30.35 1.99
C LEU A 264 -13.26 -31.09 0.67
N TYR A 265 -12.51 -32.18 0.66
CA TYR A 265 -12.40 -33.07 -0.48
C TYR A 265 -13.27 -34.30 -0.27
N VAL A 266 -14.22 -34.54 -1.18
CA VAL A 266 -15.11 -35.71 -1.13
C VAL A 266 -14.87 -36.58 -2.37
N SER A 267 -14.39 -37.80 -2.17
CA SER A 267 -14.27 -38.82 -3.23
C SER A 267 -14.40 -40.21 -2.62
N THR A 268 -14.78 -41.20 -3.41
CA THR A 268 -14.80 -42.61 -2.95
C THR A 268 -13.43 -43.29 -3.09
N ASP A 269 -12.47 -42.68 -3.81
CA ASP A 269 -11.22 -43.33 -4.19
C ASP A 269 -10.05 -43.04 -3.22
N GLY A 270 -9.69 -44.05 -2.43
CA GLY A 270 -8.69 -43.98 -1.35
C GLY A 270 -7.28 -43.49 -1.72
N PRO A 271 -6.66 -43.95 -2.83
CA PRO A 271 -5.35 -43.48 -3.30
C PRO A 271 -5.36 -41.99 -3.66
N THR A 272 -6.47 -41.48 -4.19
CA THR A 272 -6.62 -40.09 -4.61
C THR A 272 -6.66 -39.13 -3.40
N HIS A 273 -7.20 -39.56 -2.25
CA HIS A 273 -7.12 -38.78 -1.01
C HIS A 273 -5.69 -38.53 -0.50
N ALA A 274 -4.81 -39.53 -0.60
CA ALA A 274 -3.41 -39.38 -0.17
C ALA A 274 -2.66 -38.39 -1.07
N SER A 275 -2.90 -38.49 -2.39
CA SER A 275 -2.37 -37.56 -3.37
C SER A 275 -2.89 -36.13 -3.15
N VAL A 276 -4.19 -35.94 -2.97
CA VAL A 276 -4.79 -34.61 -2.73
C VAL A 276 -4.32 -34.00 -1.41
N THR A 277 -4.19 -34.80 -0.36
CA THR A 277 -3.63 -34.34 0.92
C THR A 277 -2.15 -33.95 0.80
N ALA A 278 -1.37 -34.68 -0.01
CA ALA A 278 0.03 -34.34 -0.28
C ALA A 278 0.15 -33.06 -1.14
N MET A 279 -0.76 -32.87 -2.11
CA MET A 279 -0.83 -31.67 -2.95
C MET A 279 -1.23 -30.44 -2.11
N ALA A 280 -2.21 -30.57 -1.22
CA ALA A 280 -2.65 -29.50 -0.32
C ALA A 280 -1.52 -28.90 0.54
N ARG A 281 -0.61 -29.75 1.03
CA ARG A 281 0.58 -29.31 1.78
C ARG A 281 1.51 -28.41 0.98
N GLN A 282 1.50 -28.51 -0.34
CA GLN A 282 2.33 -27.71 -1.25
C GLN A 282 1.64 -26.42 -1.71
N THR A 283 0.30 -26.33 -1.59
CA THR A 283 -0.52 -25.20 -2.07
C THR A 283 -1.02 -24.30 -0.93
N PHE A 284 -0.50 -24.46 0.30
CA PHE A 284 -0.92 -23.70 1.49
C PHE A 284 -2.42 -23.81 1.79
N ALA A 285 -3.04 -24.93 1.43
CA ALA A 285 -4.42 -25.29 1.76
C ALA A 285 -4.42 -26.50 2.70
N GLN A 286 -5.38 -26.57 3.61
CA GLN A 286 -5.62 -27.75 4.43
C GLN A 286 -6.82 -28.50 3.86
N VAL A 287 -6.60 -29.76 3.50
CA VAL A 287 -7.68 -30.62 3.00
C VAL A 287 -8.16 -31.53 4.11
N ARG A 288 -9.47 -31.53 4.34
CA ARG A 288 -10.15 -32.61 5.07
C ARG A 288 -10.86 -33.50 4.07
N SER A 289 -10.70 -34.79 4.24
CA SER A 289 -11.18 -35.79 3.29
C SER A 289 -12.40 -36.52 3.85
N ALA A 290 -13.45 -36.64 3.03
CA ALA A 290 -14.60 -37.49 3.30
C ALA A 290 -14.73 -38.56 2.20
N ARG A 291 -15.02 -39.79 2.60
CA ARG A 291 -15.24 -40.93 1.70
C ARG A 291 -16.70 -41.28 1.46
N THR A 292 -17.57 -40.79 2.33
CA THR A 292 -19.01 -41.02 2.27
C THR A 292 -19.77 -39.71 2.43
N ARG A 293 -21.04 -39.71 2.00
CA ARG A 293 -21.94 -38.58 2.15
C ARG A 293 -22.10 -38.15 3.61
N GLU A 294 -22.29 -39.13 4.50
CA GLU A 294 -22.49 -38.89 5.93
C GLU A 294 -21.25 -38.24 6.54
N GLN A 295 -20.06 -38.75 6.22
CA GLN A 295 -18.79 -38.19 6.70
C GLN A 295 -18.58 -36.75 6.20
N ALA A 296 -18.95 -36.45 4.96
CA ALA A 296 -18.84 -35.10 4.42
C ALA A 296 -19.77 -34.11 5.14
N ILE A 297 -21.00 -34.53 5.42
CA ILE A 297 -22.00 -33.73 6.16
C ILE A 297 -21.55 -33.48 7.59
N ASP A 298 -21.06 -34.50 8.29
CA ASP A 298 -20.59 -34.37 9.66
C ASP A 298 -19.38 -33.44 9.74
N LEU A 299 -18.41 -33.61 8.83
CA LEU A 299 -17.26 -32.70 8.74
C LEU A 299 -17.66 -31.25 8.47
N ALA A 300 -18.66 -31.01 7.62
CA ALA A 300 -19.19 -29.68 7.31
C ALA A 300 -20.02 -29.06 8.45
N ARG A 301 -20.55 -29.86 9.37
CA ARG A 301 -21.18 -29.36 10.61
C ARG A 301 -20.14 -29.01 11.67
N GLU A 302 -19.08 -29.80 11.76
CA GLU A 302 -18.02 -29.66 12.76
C GLU A 302 -16.96 -28.62 12.38
N ASN A 303 -16.73 -28.39 11.10
CA ASN A 303 -15.64 -27.55 10.59
C ASN A 303 -16.15 -26.58 9.53
N ARG A 304 -15.53 -25.40 9.43
CA ARG A 304 -15.79 -24.44 8.35
C ARG A 304 -14.86 -24.67 7.18
N PHE A 305 -15.39 -24.57 5.97
CA PHE A 305 -14.62 -24.72 4.74
C PHE A 305 -14.69 -23.46 3.89
N ASP A 306 -13.57 -23.17 3.25
CA ASP A 306 -13.41 -22.10 2.25
C ASP A 306 -13.72 -22.63 0.84
N GLY A 307 -13.70 -23.94 0.61
CA GLY A 307 -14.17 -24.52 -0.64
C GLY A 307 -14.49 -26.00 -0.55
N PHE A 308 -15.36 -26.47 -1.43
CA PHE A 308 -15.70 -27.89 -1.55
C PHE A 308 -15.17 -28.43 -2.87
N LEU A 309 -14.35 -29.48 -2.83
CA LEU A 309 -13.96 -30.25 -4.01
C LEU A 309 -14.67 -31.60 -3.96
N VAL A 310 -15.68 -31.76 -4.81
CA VAL A 310 -16.59 -32.91 -4.75
C VAL A 310 -16.48 -33.72 -6.03
N ASP A 311 -16.13 -35.00 -5.90
CA ASP A 311 -16.34 -35.99 -6.93
C ASP A 311 -17.86 -36.11 -7.20
N ILE A 312 -18.33 -35.85 -8.41
CA ILE A 312 -19.77 -35.86 -8.73
C ILE A 312 -20.27 -37.24 -9.17
N ASP A 313 -19.36 -38.21 -9.29
CA ASP A 313 -19.63 -39.59 -9.68
C ASP A 313 -19.67 -40.55 -8.47
N LEU A 314 -19.76 -40.03 -7.23
CA LEU A 314 -19.80 -40.81 -5.98
C LEU A 314 -20.89 -41.89 -6.00
N GLU A 315 -20.53 -43.18 -5.95
CA GLU A 315 -21.40 -44.37 -5.78
C GLU A 315 -22.49 -44.59 -6.87
N VAL A 316 -23.24 -43.55 -7.23
CA VAL A 316 -24.28 -43.46 -8.27
C VAL A 316 -24.14 -42.11 -9.00
N PRO A 317 -24.22 -42.06 -10.33
CA PRO A 317 -24.11 -40.82 -11.09
C PRO A 317 -25.08 -39.72 -10.60
N GLY A 318 -24.53 -38.57 -10.19
CA GLY A 318 -25.31 -37.38 -9.81
C GLY A 318 -25.64 -37.26 -8.32
N SER A 319 -25.29 -38.25 -7.49
CA SER A 319 -25.39 -38.16 -6.03
C SER A 319 -24.55 -37.01 -5.45
N GLY A 320 -23.41 -36.68 -6.09
CA GLY A 320 -22.53 -35.61 -5.67
C GLY A 320 -23.18 -34.23 -5.78
N PHE A 321 -24.09 -34.01 -6.74
CA PHE A 321 -24.85 -32.75 -6.82
C PHE A 321 -25.79 -32.59 -5.62
N GLN A 322 -26.49 -33.64 -5.22
CA GLN A 322 -27.35 -33.63 -4.03
C GLN A 322 -26.55 -33.44 -2.75
N LEU A 323 -25.34 -34.00 -2.69
CA LEU A 323 -24.41 -33.75 -1.58
C LEU A 323 -24.04 -32.27 -1.52
N VAL A 324 -23.66 -31.65 -2.65
CA VAL A 324 -23.31 -30.22 -2.68
C VAL A 324 -24.48 -29.34 -2.27
N GLU A 325 -25.70 -29.60 -2.75
CA GLU A 325 -26.90 -28.88 -2.29
C GLU A 325 -27.05 -28.97 -0.76
N THR A 326 -26.81 -30.16 -0.19
CA THR A 326 -26.84 -30.37 1.25
C THR A 326 -25.72 -29.59 1.96
N LEU A 327 -24.50 -29.60 1.42
CA LEU A 327 -23.35 -28.88 1.98
C LEU A 327 -23.55 -27.36 1.92
N GLN A 328 -24.11 -26.84 0.83
CA GLN A 328 -24.43 -25.42 0.67
C GLN A 328 -25.57 -24.97 1.59
N ALA A 329 -26.53 -25.86 1.89
CA ALA A 329 -27.55 -25.59 2.90
C ALA A 329 -26.96 -25.50 4.32
N ILE A 330 -25.90 -26.26 4.61
CA ILE A 330 -25.17 -26.20 5.89
C ILE A 330 -24.25 -24.97 5.93
N GLN A 331 -23.53 -24.68 4.83
CA GLN A 331 -22.61 -23.56 4.71
C GLN A 331 -22.89 -22.77 3.42
N SER A 332 -23.71 -21.74 3.55
CA SER A 332 -24.09 -20.88 2.42
C SER A 332 -22.92 -20.03 1.91
N GLY A 333 -22.83 -19.88 0.59
CA GLY A 333 -21.85 -19.01 -0.07
C GLY A 333 -20.45 -19.60 -0.24
N VAL A 334 -20.24 -20.86 0.16
CA VAL A 334 -18.95 -21.55 -0.04
C VAL A 334 -18.82 -21.98 -1.52
N PRO A 335 -17.77 -21.54 -2.24
CA PRO A 335 -17.54 -21.95 -3.63
C PRO A 335 -17.19 -23.44 -3.69
N TRP A 336 -17.56 -24.10 -4.79
CA TRP A 336 -17.29 -25.53 -4.94
C TRP A 336 -16.81 -25.87 -6.36
N ALA A 337 -15.96 -26.87 -6.45
CA ALA A 337 -15.46 -27.45 -7.68
C ALA A 337 -15.91 -28.91 -7.76
N CYS A 338 -16.15 -29.38 -8.98
CA CYS A 338 -16.52 -30.77 -9.23
C CYS A 338 -15.38 -31.52 -9.92
N ALA A 339 -15.24 -32.80 -9.59
CA ALA A 339 -14.39 -33.74 -10.32
C ALA A 339 -15.27 -34.86 -10.90
N SER A 340 -15.04 -35.23 -12.15
CA SER A 340 -15.83 -36.24 -12.86
C SER A 340 -14.95 -37.10 -13.76
N ALA A 341 -15.21 -38.41 -13.81
CA ALA A 341 -14.63 -39.29 -14.82
C ALA A 341 -15.32 -39.12 -16.18
N ASP A 342 -16.61 -38.74 -16.17
CA ASP A 342 -17.34 -38.36 -17.39
C ASP A 342 -17.09 -36.88 -17.72
N LEU A 343 -16.38 -36.63 -18.82
CA LEU A 343 -16.06 -35.29 -19.33
C LEU A 343 -17.05 -34.83 -20.43
N SER A 344 -18.21 -35.46 -20.55
CA SER A 344 -19.23 -35.08 -21.53
C SER A 344 -19.72 -33.65 -21.34
N LEU A 345 -20.12 -33.00 -22.45
CA LEU A 345 -20.68 -31.65 -22.42
C LEU A 345 -21.94 -31.59 -21.54
N GLU A 346 -22.75 -32.64 -21.53
CA GLU A 346 -23.94 -32.75 -20.69
C GLU A 346 -23.57 -32.69 -19.20
N ARG A 347 -22.56 -33.46 -18.78
CA ARG A 347 -22.06 -33.47 -17.40
C ARG A 347 -21.51 -32.10 -16.98
N HIS A 348 -20.75 -31.47 -17.88
CA HIS A 348 -20.21 -30.13 -17.67
C HIS A 348 -21.33 -29.08 -17.49
N MET A 349 -22.37 -29.12 -18.34
CA MET A 349 -23.52 -28.22 -18.24
C MET A 349 -24.32 -28.42 -16.95
N MET A 350 -24.47 -29.66 -16.48
CA MET A 350 -25.14 -29.96 -15.20
C MET A 350 -24.37 -29.35 -14.01
N ALA A 351 -23.06 -29.51 -13.98
CA ALA A 351 -22.22 -28.92 -12.93
C ALA A 351 -22.27 -27.38 -12.92
N MET A 352 -22.20 -26.76 -14.10
CA MET A 352 -22.35 -25.31 -14.23
C MET A 352 -23.71 -24.81 -13.73
N ARG A 353 -24.80 -25.52 -14.03
CA ARG A 353 -26.15 -25.18 -13.53
C ARG A 353 -26.29 -25.32 -12.03
N ALA A 354 -25.60 -26.28 -11.43
CA ALA A 354 -25.50 -26.46 -9.98
C ALA A 354 -24.54 -25.45 -9.32
N GLY A 355 -23.97 -24.52 -10.09
CA GLY A 355 -23.14 -23.44 -9.57
C GLY A 355 -21.70 -23.84 -9.26
N ALA A 356 -21.18 -24.91 -9.88
CA ALA A 356 -19.77 -25.26 -9.75
C ALA A 356 -18.88 -24.14 -10.31
N ALA A 357 -17.86 -23.75 -9.55
CA ALA A 357 -16.87 -22.76 -9.97
C ALA A 357 -15.86 -23.35 -10.97
N VAL A 358 -15.56 -24.65 -10.86
CA VAL A 358 -14.60 -25.37 -11.71
C VAL A 358 -15.09 -26.79 -11.97
N PHE A 359 -14.85 -27.29 -13.20
CA PHE A 359 -15.09 -28.68 -13.61
C PHE A 359 -13.76 -29.36 -13.94
N LEU A 360 -13.41 -30.39 -13.18
CA LEU A 360 -12.13 -31.08 -13.25
C LEU A 360 -12.29 -32.53 -13.71
N ALA A 361 -11.24 -33.07 -14.32
CA ALA A 361 -11.16 -34.49 -14.60
C ALA A 361 -10.77 -35.27 -13.34
N ALA A 362 -11.50 -36.35 -13.06
CA ALA A 362 -11.08 -37.34 -12.08
C ALA A 362 -10.20 -38.42 -12.76
N PRO A 363 -9.08 -38.85 -12.14
CA PRO A 363 -8.56 -38.42 -10.84
C PRO A 363 -7.90 -37.05 -10.89
N VAL A 364 -8.20 -36.21 -9.90
CA VAL A 364 -7.72 -34.82 -9.80
C VAL A 364 -6.19 -34.80 -9.74
N GLN A 365 -5.55 -34.13 -10.71
CA GLN A 365 -4.11 -33.94 -10.72
C GLN A 365 -3.71 -32.68 -9.95
N LYS A 366 -2.39 -32.49 -9.77
CA LYS A 366 -1.84 -31.33 -9.04
C LYS A 366 -2.28 -29.99 -9.61
N GLN A 367 -2.22 -29.84 -10.94
CA GLN A 367 -2.61 -28.60 -11.61
C GLN A 367 -4.11 -28.33 -11.45
N ASP A 368 -4.94 -29.37 -11.58
CA ASP A 368 -6.40 -29.30 -11.41
C ASP A 368 -6.78 -28.90 -9.97
N PHE A 369 -6.07 -29.46 -8.98
CA PHE A 369 -6.26 -29.11 -7.58
C PHE A 369 -5.85 -27.67 -7.28
N GLU A 370 -4.71 -27.22 -7.81
CA GLU A 370 -4.26 -25.83 -7.70
C GLU A 370 -5.27 -24.87 -8.35
N GLU A 371 -5.85 -25.23 -9.48
CA GLU A 371 -6.90 -24.47 -10.15
C GLU A 371 -8.17 -24.34 -9.29
N ALA A 372 -8.64 -25.44 -8.69
CA ALA A 372 -9.78 -25.40 -7.76
C ALA A 372 -9.49 -24.53 -6.53
N VAL A 373 -8.32 -24.67 -5.91
CA VAL A 373 -7.93 -23.86 -4.75
C VAL A 373 -7.84 -22.38 -5.11
N GLN A 374 -7.28 -22.04 -6.28
CA GLN A 374 -7.25 -20.66 -6.75
C GLN A 374 -8.65 -20.10 -7.04
N ALA A 375 -9.56 -20.91 -7.58
CA ALA A 375 -10.95 -20.51 -7.76
C ALA A 375 -11.65 -20.23 -6.42
N PHE A 376 -11.43 -21.06 -5.40
CA PHE A 376 -11.96 -20.83 -4.05
C PHE A 376 -11.40 -19.56 -3.41
N LEU A 377 -10.09 -19.37 -3.51
CA LEU A 377 -9.43 -18.14 -3.06
C LEU A 377 -9.98 -16.92 -3.78
N SER A 378 -10.16 -16.99 -5.10
CA SER A 378 -10.68 -15.88 -5.91
C SER A 378 -12.13 -15.54 -5.58
N ALA A 379 -12.96 -16.56 -5.37
CA ALA A 379 -14.35 -16.39 -4.95
C ALA A 379 -14.47 -15.86 -3.51
N ASN A 380 -13.52 -16.20 -2.63
CA ASN A 380 -13.51 -15.77 -1.23
C ASN A 380 -12.71 -14.50 -0.96
N THR A 381 -11.93 -13.99 -1.92
CA THR A 381 -11.19 -12.72 -1.77
C THR A 381 -12.13 -11.58 -2.13
N PRO A 382 -12.68 -10.82 -1.15
CA PRO A 382 -13.58 -9.72 -1.43
C PRO A 382 -12.73 -8.49 -1.74
N ARG A 383 -11.88 -8.56 -2.76
CA ARG A 383 -11.34 -7.35 -3.36
C ARG A 383 -12.24 -7.04 -4.53
N ALA A 384 -13.06 -6.01 -4.37
CA ALA A 384 -13.79 -5.43 -5.50
C ALA A 384 -12.77 -5.15 -6.61
N LYS A 385 -13.05 -5.63 -7.83
CA LYS A 385 -12.08 -5.51 -8.92
C LYS A 385 -11.99 -4.04 -9.30
N LEU A 386 -10.83 -3.44 -9.16
CA LEU A 386 -10.67 -2.00 -9.29
C LEU A 386 -10.53 -1.61 -10.77
N VAL A 387 -11.54 -0.92 -11.28
CA VAL A 387 -11.60 -0.39 -12.65
C VAL A 387 -11.43 1.12 -12.59
N LEU A 388 -10.43 1.66 -13.27
CA LEU A 388 -10.25 3.11 -13.42
C LEU A 388 -10.86 3.49 -14.76
N CYS A 389 -11.81 4.40 -14.71
CA CYS A 389 -12.49 4.97 -15.87
C CYS A 389 -12.00 6.40 -16.08
N ILE A 390 -11.40 6.66 -17.24
CA ILE A 390 -11.03 8.01 -17.68
C ILE A 390 -12.12 8.48 -18.65
N GLU A 391 -13.06 9.26 -18.12
CA GLU A 391 -14.25 9.68 -18.84
C GLU A 391 -14.61 11.13 -18.47
N PRO A 392 -14.44 12.09 -19.40
CA PRO A 392 -14.81 13.48 -19.15
C PRO A 392 -16.32 13.68 -18.99
N ASP A 393 -17.17 12.83 -19.59
CA ASP A 393 -18.61 12.90 -19.41
C ASP A 393 -19.04 12.31 -18.05
N GLN A 394 -19.14 13.18 -17.05
CA GLN A 394 -19.58 12.79 -15.71
C GLN A 394 -21.00 12.21 -15.66
N ALA A 395 -21.89 12.59 -16.59
CA ALA A 395 -23.25 12.06 -16.61
C ALA A 395 -23.23 10.58 -17.05
N TYR A 396 -22.46 10.28 -18.10
CA TYR A 396 -22.21 8.91 -18.52
C TYR A 396 -21.53 8.10 -17.41
N ALA A 397 -20.48 8.62 -16.78
CA ALA A 397 -19.76 7.90 -15.74
C ALA A 397 -20.66 7.55 -14.53
N ARG A 398 -21.51 8.49 -14.08
CA ARG A 398 -22.50 8.24 -13.01
C ARG A 398 -23.56 7.22 -13.42
N SER A 399 -23.90 7.14 -14.71
CA SER A 399 -24.89 6.19 -15.22
C SER A 399 -24.42 4.73 -15.17
N ILE A 400 -23.11 4.48 -15.31
CA ILE A 400 -22.55 3.11 -15.36
C ILE A 400 -22.11 2.60 -13.99
N GLU A 401 -21.87 3.49 -13.03
CA GLU A 401 -21.39 3.17 -11.69
C GLU A 401 -22.29 2.15 -10.93
N PRO A 402 -23.64 2.24 -10.95
CA PRO A 402 -24.49 1.27 -10.26
C PRO A 402 -24.35 -0.15 -10.81
N ALA A 403 -24.31 -0.29 -12.15
CA ALA A 403 -24.17 -1.57 -12.82
C ALA A 403 -22.80 -2.21 -12.54
N MET A 404 -21.73 -1.40 -12.53
CA MET A 404 -20.39 -1.86 -12.14
C MET A 404 -20.37 -2.39 -10.71
N LYS A 405 -20.96 -1.64 -9.77
CA LYS A 405 -21.03 -2.02 -8.36
C LYS A 405 -21.82 -3.31 -8.15
N GLN A 406 -22.95 -3.47 -8.85
CA GLN A 406 -23.76 -4.69 -8.80
C GLN A 406 -23.01 -5.90 -9.35
N ALA A 407 -22.15 -5.70 -10.35
CA ALA A 407 -21.27 -6.73 -10.89
C ALA A 407 -20.02 -7.01 -10.02
N GLY A 408 -19.89 -6.39 -8.84
CA GLY A 408 -18.73 -6.55 -7.95
C GLY A 408 -17.45 -5.85 -8.42
N LEU A 409 -17.59 -4.83 -9.28
CA LEU A 409 -16.50 -4.01 -9.79
C LEU A 409 -16.49 -2.66 -9.05
N GLU A 410 -15.34 -2.26 -8.52
CA GLU A 410 -15.15 -0.92 -7.95
C GLU A 410 -14.74 0.02 -9.09
N LEU A 411 -15.60 0.98 -9.43
CA LEU A 411 -15.32 1.97 -10.46
C LEU A 411 -14.73 3.23 -9.82
N ARG A 412 -13.51 3.60 -10.20
CA ARG A 412 -12.97 4.95 -9.93
C ARG A 412 -13.01 5.75 -11.21
N VAL A 413 -13.62 6.93 -11.16
CA VAL A 413 -13.78 7.80 -12.33
C VAL A 413 -12.85 9.00 -12.19
N ILE A 414 -12.09 9.29 -13.23
CA ILE A 414 -11.39 10.56 -13.41
C ILE A 414 -11.84 11.19 -14.74
N ASP A 415 -11.91 12.51 -14.77
CA ASP A 415 -12.32 13.27 -15.95
C ASP A 415 -11.17 13.39 -16.95
N HIS A 416 -9.95 13.63 -16.46
CA HIS A 416 -8.73 13.73 -17.24
C HIS A 416 -7.51 13.20 -16.45
N PRO A 417 -6.50 12.64 -17.12
CA PRO A 417 -5.25 12.25 -16.46
C PRO A 417 -4.41 13.49 -16.12
N ARG A 418 -4.67 14.11 -14.96
CA ARG A 418 -3.88 15.23 -14.44
C ARG A 418 -2.80 14.69 -13.49
N GLY A 419 -1.53 14.79 -13.89
CA GLY A 419 -0.39 14.30 -13.10
C GLY A 419 0.09 12.90 -13.46
N SER A 420 0.91 12.29 -12.60
CA SER A 420 1.46 10.93 -12.81
C SER A 420 0.39 9.88 -12.52
N LEU A 421 0.21 8.94 -13.46
CA LEU A 421 -0.69 7.79 -13.30
C LEU A 421 -0.05 6.65 -12.49
N ASP A 422 1.22 6.78 -12.11
CA ASP A 422 2.08 5.69 -11.66
C ASP A 422 1.53 5.00 -10.40
N GLY A 423 0.89 5.75 -9.49
CA GLY A 423 0.22 5.20 -8.30
C GLY A 423 -1.22 4.70 -8.52
N LEU A 424 -1.94 5.25 -9.51
CA LEU A 424 -3.30 4.81 -9.86
C LEU A 424 -3.28 3.46 -10.60
N LEU A 425 -2.20 3.21 -11.37
CA LEU A 425 -2.04 2.01 -12.18
C LEU A 425 -1.45 0.82 -11.42
N GLU A 426 -0.76 1.04 -10.29
CA GLU A 426 -0.07 0.00 -9.50
C GLU A 426 -1.02 -1.04 -8.86
N HIS A 427 -2.30 -0.71 -8.73
CA HIS A 427 -3.31 -1.54 -8.05
C HIS A 427 -4.57 -1.79 -8.89
N LEU A 428 -4.48 -1.51 -10.18
CA LEU A 428 -5.58 -1.55 -11.11
C LEU A 428 -5.78 -2.94 -11.73
N ASP A 429 -7.04 -3.37 -11.81
CA ASP A 429 -7.40 -4.61 -12.50
C ASP A 429 -7.65 -4.36 -14.00
N LEU A 430 -8.23 -3.20 -14.37
CA LEU A 430 -8.49 -2.79 -15.76
C LEU A 430 -8.62 -1.27 -15.88
N LEU A 431 -8.12 -0.74 -16.99
CA LEU A 431 -8.28 0.66 -17.38
C LEU A 431 -9.34 0.78 -18.47
N LEU A 432 -10.33 1.64 -18.23
CA LEU A 432 -11.39 2.00 -19.16
C LEU A 432 -11.12 3.44 -19.61
N VAL A 433 -10.83 3.67 -20.89
CA VAL A 433 -10.37 4.99 -21.38
C VAL A 433 -11.28 5.50 -22.48
N ASN A 434 -11.78 6.72 -22.36
CA ASN A 434 -12.45 7.37 -23.47
C ASN A 434 -11.44 7.69 -24.59
N VAL A 435 -11.78 7.35 -25.85
CA VAL A 435 -10.92 7.64 -27.01
C VAL A 435 -10.64 9.14 -27.13
N ASP A 436 -11.66 9.96 -26.90
CA ASP A 436 -11.59 11.41 -26.95
C ASP A 436 -11.70 11.98 -25.54
N MET A 437 -10.61 12.59 -25.05
CA MET A 437 -10.53 13.22 -23.73
C MET A 437 -10.42 14.74 -23.83
N GLY A 438 -10.74 15.33 -25.00
CA GLY A 438 -10.69 16.77 -25.23
C GLY A 438 -9.29 17.37 -24.97
N ASP A 439 -9.24 18.45 -24.20
CA ASP A 439 -8.02 19.22 -23.89
C ASP A 439 -6.98 18.43 -23.06
N GLY A 440 -7.31 17.22 -22.59
CA GLY A 440 -6.45 16.32 -21.83
C GLY A 440 -5.62 15.31 -22.66
N GLY A 441 -5.65 15.42 -23.99
CA GLY A 441 -4.92 14.53 -24.91
C GLY A 441 -5.74 13.35 -25.45
N SER A 442 -5.14 12.48 -26.28
CA SER A 442 -5.85 11.32 -26.84
C SER A 442 -5.71 10.06 -25.98
N GLY A 443 -6.82 9.36 -25.72
CA GLY A 443 -6.77 8.08 -25.00
C GLY A 443 -5.88 7.06 -25.70
N ILE A 444 -5.77 7.14 -27.03
CA ILE A 444 -4.89 6.31 -27.86
C ILE A 444 -3.41 6.56 -27.53
N GLU A 445 -3.02 7.83 -27.30
CA GLU A 445 -1.66 8.19 -26.90
C GLU A 445 -1.34 7.68 -25.50
N LEU A 446 -2.28 7.82 -24.56
CA LEU A 446 -2.15 7.27 -23.22
C LEU A 446 -1.92 5.75 -23.25
N CYS A 447 -2.70 5.01 -24.06
CA CYS A 447 -2.51 3.57 -24.21
C CYS A 447 -1.10 3.23 -24.71
N ARG A 448 -0.53 4.01 -25.65
CA ARG A 448 0.85 3.80 -26.10
C ARG A 448 1.86 4.00 -24.97
N VAL A 449 1.70 5.05 -24.18
CA VAL A 449 2.57 5.34 -23.02
C VAL A 449 2.53 4.18 -22.02
N ILE A 450 1.33 3.68 -21.69
CA ILE A 450 1.14 2.53 -20.79
C ILE A 450 1.85 1.29 -21.33
N ARG A 451 1.79 1.03 -22.65
CA ARG A 451 2.46 -0.13 -23.27
C ARG A 451 3.98 0.00 -23.31
N MET A 452 4.51 1.22 -23.33
CA MET A 452 5.95 1.50 -23.27
C MET A 452 6.53 1.33 -21.85
N ALA A 453 5.71 1.50 -20.81
CA ALA A 453 6.12 1.34 -19.41
C ALA A 453 6.16 -0.15 -19.00
N PRO A 454 7.32 -0.70 -18.55
CA PRO A 454 7.43 -2.11 -18.15
C PRO A 454 6.47 -2.52 -17.03
N SER A 455 6.14 -1.61 -16.11
CA SER A 455 5.28 -1.88 -14.95
C SER A 455 3.80 -2.02 -15.29
N TRP A 456 3.34 -1.49 -16.44
CA TRP A 456 1.91 -1.46 -16.81
C TRP A 456 1.63 -2.05 -18.19
N ARG A 457 2.66 -2.58 -18.86
CA ARG A 457 2.54 -3.21 -20.18
C ARG A 457 1.39 -4.22 -20.25
N ASP A 458 1.20 -4.99 -19.19
CA ASP A 458 0.21 -6.06 -19.09
C ASP A 458 -1.13 -5.62 -18.49
N LEU A 459 -1.31 -4.32 -18.21
CA LEU A 459 -2.57 -3.79 -17.70
C LEU A 459 -3.65 -3.86 -18.79
N PRO A 460 -4.82 -4.48 -18.54
CA PRO A 460 -5.91 -4.48 -19.50
C PRO A 460 -6.42 -3.07 -19.78
N VAL A 461 -6.48 -2.67 -21.05
CA VAL A 461 -6.98 -1.36 -21.50
C VAL A 461 -8.15 -1.57 -22.45
N VAL A 462 -9.33 -1.06 -22.07
CA VAL A 462 -10.55 -1.07 -22.88
C VAL A 462 -10.91 0.37 -23.25
N PHE A 463 -11.16 0.62 -24.54
CA PHE A 463 -11.61 1.93 -25.00
C PHE A 463 -13.12 2.09 -24.94
N LEU A 464 -13.57 3.29 -24.57
CA LEU A 464 -14.94 3.77 -24.72
C LEU A 464 -15.00 4.80 -25.85
N GLY A 465 -15.99 4.70 -26.73
CA GLY A 465 -16.23 5.74 -27.74
C GLY A 465 -17.69 5.81 -28.17
N SER A 466 -18.12 6.98 -28.64
CA SER A 466 -19.43 7.17 -29.26
C SER A 466 -19.29 7.15 -30.77
N THR A 467 -19.93 6.21 -31.47
CA THR A 467 -19.98 6.19 -32.96
C THR A 467 -18.58 6.27 -33.61
N ALA A 468 -17.62 5.49 -33.10
CA ALA A 468 -16.27 5.49 -33.64
C ALA A 468 -16.19 4.89 -35.05
N SER A 469 -15.56 5.62 -35.97
CA SER A 469 -15.27 5.14 -37.32
C SER A 469 -14.42 3.87 -37.29
N SER A 470 -14.51 3.04 -38.33
CA SER A 470 -13.67 1.84 -38.47
C SER A 470 -12.17 2.15 -38.35
N GLN A 471 -11.73 3.32 -38.83
CA GLN A 471 -10.36 3.80 -38.70
C GLN A 471 -9.97 4.08 -37.23
N THR A 472 -10.87 4.69 -36.46
CA THR A 472 -10.63 4.99 -35.03
C THR A 472 -10.50 3.70 -34.21
N ARG A 473 -11.39 2.72 -34.45
CA ARG A 473 -11.28 1.40 -33.79
C ARG A 473 -9.95 0.73 -34.12
N THR A 474 -9.56 0.75 -35.40
CA THR A 474 -8.27 0.19 -35.84
C THR A 474 -7.09 0.87 -35.16
N ALA A 475 -7.14 2.19 -34.96
CA ALA A 475 -6.10 2.94 -34.26
C ALA A 475 -5.99 2.57 -32.78
N CYS A 476 -7.11 2.34 -32.09
CA CYS A 476 -7.14 1.87 -30.70
C CYS A 476 -6.44 0.52 -30.55
N PHE A 477 -6.78 -0.47 -31.39
CA PHE A 477 -6.13 -1.78 -31.36
C PHE A 477 -4.64 -1.70 -31.69
N ARG A 478 -4.23 -0.86 -32.65
CA ARG A 478 -2.81 -0.63 -32.97
C ARG A 478 -2.03 0.01 -31.84
N ALA A 479 -2.69 0.77 -30.95
CA ALA A 479 -2.06 1.31 -29.74
C ALA A 479 -1.91 0.27 -28.62
N GLY A 480 -2.43 -0.95 -28.80
CA GLY A 480 -2.34 -2.05 -27.85
C GLY A 480 -3.57 -2.23 -26.96
N ALA A 481 -4.73 -1.69 -27.35
CA ALA A 481 -6.00 -1.93 -26.66
C ALA A 481 -6.40 -3.40 -26.67
N ASP A 482 -7.00 -3.84 -25.57
CA ASP A 482 -7.54 -5.20 -25.42
C ASP A 482 -8.98 -5.30 -25.93
N ASP A 483 -9.70 -4.18 -25.94
CA ASP A 483 -11.03 -4.07 -26.53
C ASP A 483 -11.44 -2.63 -26.83
N PHE A 484 -12.53 -2.49 -27.59
CA PHE A 484 -13.25 -1.24 -27.84
C PHE A 484 -14.75 -1.45 -27.62
N MET A 485 -15.37 -0.59 -26.80
CA MET A 485 -16.78 -0.63 -26.46
C MET A 485 -17.47 0.67 -26.85
N ASP A 486 -18.66 0.55 -27.44
CA ASP A 486 -19.47 1.71 -27.80
C ASP A 486 -20.26 2.18 -26.57
N LYS A 487 -20.32 3.50 -26.32
CA LYS A 487 -21.03 4.06 -25.16
C LYS A 487 -22.54 3.81 -25.18
N SER A 488 -23.11 3.47 -26.35
CA SER A 488 -24.54 3.14 -26.49
C SER A 488 -24.93 1.78 -25.89
N ILE A 489 -23.97 0.95 -25.47
CA ILE A 489 -24.31 -0.33 -24.84
C ILE A 489 -24.94 -0.11 -23.47
N PRO A 490 -25.94 -0.93 -23.08
CA PRO A 490 -26.55 -0.84 -21.76
C PRO A 490 -25.51 -1.01 -20.62
N PRO A 491 -25.63 -0.26 -19.51
CA PRO A 491 -24.69 -0.34 -18.38
C PRO A 491 -24.45 -1.75 -17.83
N ASP A 492 -25.51 -2.57 -17.73
CA ASP A 492 -25.40 -3.96 -17.26
C ASP A 492 -24.60 -4.84 -18.22
N GLU A 493 -24.75 -4.61 -19.53
CA GLU A 493 -23.98 -5.31 -20.56
C GLU A 493 -22.50 -4.87 -20.54
N LEU A 494 -22.24 -3.56 -20.37
CA LEU A 494 -20.88 -3.03 -20.19
C LEU A 494 -20.20 -3.71 -18.99
N ALA A 495 -20.89 -3.77 -17.85
CA ALA A 495 -20.37 -4.39 -16.63
C ALA A 495 -20.10 -5.88 -16.82
N ALA A 496 -21.02 -6.62 -17.47
CA ALA A 496 -20.83 -8.04 -17.77
C ALA A 496 -19.62 -8.28 -18.69
N ARG A 497 -19.45 -7.47 -19.74
CA ARG A 497 -18.33 -7.57 -20.68
C ARG A 497 -16.99 -7.25 -20.02
N ILE A 498 -16.94 -6.21 -19.19
CA ILE A 498 -15.74 -5.87 -18.39
C ILE A 498 -15.42 -7.00 -17.40
N GLY A 499 -16.42 -7.52 -16.70
CA GLY A 499 -16.28 -8.65 -15.78
C GLY A 499 -15.68 -9.89 -16.44
N ALA A 500 -16.21 -10.28 -17.60
CA ALA A 500 -15.70 -11.42 -18.38
C ALA A 500 -14.26 -11.21 -18.87
N ARG A 501 -13.92 -9.98 -19.29
CA ARG A 501 -12.56 -9.62 -19.73
C ARG A 501 -11.57 -9.72 -18.58
N LEU A 502 -11.93 -9.20 -17.41
CA LEU A 502 -11.14 -9.28 -16.18
C LEU A 502 -10.87 -10.73 -15.76
N GLU A 503 -11.88 -11.60 -15.80
CA GLU A 503 -11.69 -13.02 -15.48
C GLU A 503 -10.74 -13.72 -16.45
N ARG A 504 -10.85 -13.43 -17.76
CA ARG A 504 -9.94 -13.97 -18.77
C ARG A 504 -8.51 -13.49 -18.53
N PHE A 505 -8.31 -12.21 -18.24
CA PHE A 505 -6.98 -11.67 -17.91
C PHE A 505 -6.42 -12.28 -16.63
N ARG A 506 -7.24 -12.47 -15.59
CA ARG A 506 -6.82 -13.13 -14.35
C ARG A 506 -6.41 -14.57 -14.60
N THR A 507 -7.14 -15.32 -15.41
CA THR A 507 -6.80 -16.70 -15.78
C THR A 507 -5.48 -16.78 -16.55
N LEU A 508 -5.20 -15.79 -17.41
CA LEU A 508 -3.91 -15.70 -18.10
C LEU A 508 -2.77 -15.24 -17.18
N ARG A 509 -3.06 -14.39 -16.19
CA ARG A 509 -2.08 -13.80 -15.25
C ARG A 509 -1.78 -14.68 -14.04
N SER A 510 -2.70 -15.55 -13.64
CA SER A 510 -2.51 -16.56 -12.60
C SER A 510 -1.52 -17.66 -13.02
N ARG A 511 -1.33 -17.84 -14.33
CA ARG A 511 -0.26 -18.68 -14.91
C ARG A 511 1.15 -18.06 -14.80
N SER A 512 1.31 -16.89 -14.16
CA SER A 512 2.58 -16.13 -14.06
C SER A 512 2.98 -15.82 -12.61
N ASP A 513 2.78 -16.78 -11.69
CA ASP A 513 3.31 -16.67 -10.31
C ASP A 513 4.82 -16.90 -10.25
N GLN A 514 5.39 -17.50 -11.30
CA GLN A 514 6.81 -17.76 -11.46
C GLN A 514 7.42 -16.86 -12.54
N ASP A 515 8.65 -16.42 -12.31
CA ASP A 515 9.47 -15.76 -13.30
C ASP A 515 9.78 -16.73 -14.46
N ALA A 516 9.38 -16.36 -15.67
CA ALA A 516 9.48 -17.23 -16.85
C ALA A 516 10.90 -17.68 -17.18
N LEU A 517 11.92 -16.92 -16.76
CA LEU A 517 13.32 -17.26 -17.00
C LEU A 517 13.84 -18.28 -15.99
N THR A 518 13.53 -18.09 -14.71
CA THR A 518 14.20 -18.78 -13.59
C THR A 518 13.32 -19.79 -12.86
N GLY A 519 12.00 -19.73 -13.03
CA GLY A 519 11.04 -20.54 -12.29
C GLY A 519 10.85 -20.14 -10.82
N ALA A 520 11.63 -19.17 -10.31
CA ALA A 520 11.46 -18.63 -8.97
C ALA A 520 10.17 -17.80 -8.88
N PHE A 521 9.63 -17.59 -7.67
CA PHE A 521 8.45 -16.76 -7.53
C PHE A 521 8.71 -15.31 -7.95
N THR A 522 7.70 -14.66 -8.49
CA THR A 522 7.77 -13.23 -8.79
C THR A 522 7.72 -12.42 -7.49
N ARG A 523 8.24 -11.18 -7.54
CA ARG A 523 8.21 -10.24 -6.41
C ARG A 523 6.81 -10.11 -5.79
N ARG A 524 5.76 -10.07 -6.62
CA ARG A 524 4.36 -10.02 -6.18
C ARG A 524 3.98 -11.19 -5.27
N VAL A 525 4.37 -12.41 -5.65
CA VAL A 525 4.06 -13.61 -4.86
C VAL A 525 4.81 -13.60 -3.53
N LEU A 526 6.05 -13.09 -3.51
CA LEU A 526 6.79 -12.95 -2.26
C LEU A 526 6.10 -12.01 -1.26
N TYR A 527 5.56 -10.85 -1.69
CA TYR A 527 4.81 -9.96 -0.78
C TYR A 527 3.61 -10.69 -0.15
N ARG A 528 2.87 -11.45 -0.95
CA ARG A 528 1.73 -12.25 -0.48
C ARG A 528 2.17 -13.32 0.53
N LEU A 529 3.21 -14.09 0.21
CA LEU A 529 3.69 -15.18 1.07
C LEU A 529 4.38 -14.66 2.34
N ALA A 530 5.17 -13.60 2.24
CA ALA A 530 5.87 -13.02 3.39
C ALA A 530 4.92 -12.54 4.47
N SER A 531 3.79 -11.94 4.08
CA SER A 531 2.75 -11.51 5.02
C SER A 531 2.24 -12.68 5.87
N ILE A 532 1.98 -13.83 5.21
CA ILE A 532 1.56 -15.07 5.87
C ILE A 532 2.66 -15.61 6.79
N ARG A 533 3.90 -15.66 6.32
CA ARG A 533 5.04 -16.20 7.08
C ARG A 533 5.43 -15.35 8.29
N ILE A 534 5.33 -14.03 8.18
CA ILE A 534 5.58 -13.10 9.29
C ILE A 534 4.54 -13.29 10.40
N ALA A 535 3.26 -13.41 10.03
CA ALA A 535 2.20 -13.70 10.98
C ALA A 535 2.41 -15.06 11.67
N GLU A 536 2.73 -16.10 10.90
CA GLU A 536 3.03 -17.45 11.40
C GLU A 536 4.23 -17.44 12.35
N ALA A 537 5.34 -16.82 11.96
CA ALA A 537 6.54 -16.72 12.79
C ALA A 537 6.27 -15.98 14.11
N THR A 538 5.47 -14.91 14.07
CA THR A 538 5.10 -14.13 15.25
C THR A 538 4.25 -14.94 16.22
N ARG A 539 3.22 -15.64 15.72
CA ARG A 539 2.31 -16.44 16.54
C ARG A 539 3.04 -17.63 17.19
N GLU A 540 3.79 -18.38 16.38
CA GLU A 540 4.48 -19.61 16.83
C GLU A 540 5.83 -19.31 17.52
N ARG A 541 6.22 -18.03 17.62
CA ARG A 541 7.51 -17.58 18.14
C ARG A 541 8.69 -18.27 17.44
N LEU A 542 8.56 -18.48 16.14
CA LEU A 542 9.60 -19.05 15.30
C LEU A 542 10.52 -17.95 14.75
N PRO A 543 11.83 -18.20 14.61
CA PRO A 543 12.71 -17.27 13.93
C PRO A 543 12.35 -17.21 12.45
N LEU A 544 12.32 -16.03 11.87
CA LEU A 544 12.14 -15.83 10.43
C LEU A 544 13.32 -15.04 9.89
N SER A 545 13.97 -15.58 8.87
CA SER A 545 15.15 -14.97 8.24
C SER A 545 14.90 -14.68 6.78
N LEU A 546 15.23 -13.46 6.36
CA LEU A 546 15.17 -13.00 4.98
C LEU A 546 16.58 -12.76 4.46
N VAL A 547 16.84 -13.21 3.24
CA VAL A 547 18.11 -13.00 2.56
C VAL A 547 17.88 -12.24 1.27
N VAL A 548 18.59 -11.13 1.08
CA VAL A 548 18.69 -10.43 -0.21
C VAL A 548 20.00 -10.83 -0.86
N ILE A 549 19.94 -11.23 -2.13
CA ILE A 549 21.03 -11.81 -2.92
C ILE A 549 21.17 -11.01 -4.20
N ASP A 550 22.40 -10.73 -4.62
CA ASP A 550 22.70 -10.03 -5.87
C ASP A 550 23.94 -10.63 -6.54
N LEU A 551 23.87 -10.81 -7.86
CA LEU A 551 24.97 -11.34 -8.65
C LEU A 551 26.11 -10.32 -8.78
N ASP A 552 27.31 -10.76 -8.44
CA ASP A 552 28.48 -9.90 -8.48
C ASP A 552 28.89 -9.59 -9.93
N ARG A 553 28.89 -8.30 -10.28
CA ARG A 553 29.32 -7.79 -11.59
C ARG A 553 28.49 -8.34 -12.76
N PHE A 554 27.20 -8.63 -12.56
CA PHE A 554 26.34 -9.20 -13.58
C PHE A 554 26.27 -8.37 -14.87
N LYS A 555 26.21 -7.04 -14.77
CA LYS A 555 26.30 -6.15 -15.94
C LYS A 555 27.55 -6.43 -16.78
N GLY A 556 28.71 -6.63 -16.14
CA GLY A 556 29.96 -6.97 -16.84
C GLY A 556 29.91 -8.34 -17.52
N ILE A 557 29.19 -9.32 -16.95
CA ILE A 557 28.94 -10.62 -17.59
C ILE A 557 28.10 -10.42 -18.86
N ASN A 558 27.03 -9.64 -18.80
CA ASN A 558 26.21 -9.33 -19.98
C ASN A 558 26.99 -8.57 -21.05
N ASP A 559 27.76 -7.56 -20.64
CA ASP A 559 28.53 -6.72 -21.56
C ASP A 559 29.65 -7.51 -22.25
N THR A 560 30.25 -8.50 -21.56
CA THR A 560 31.36 -9.30 -22.10
C THR A 560 30.89 -10.55 -22.85
N HIS A 561 29.88 -11.26 -22.35
CA HIS A 561 29.48 -12.58 -22.85
C HIS A 561 28.08 -12.60 -23.49
N GLY A 562 27.38 -11.46 -23.50
CA GLY A 562 26.05 -11.28 -24.06
C GLY A 562 24.92 -11.72 -23.11
N HIS A 563 23.73 -11.16 -23.32
CA HIS A 563 22.52 -11.47 -22.55
C HIS A 563 22.18 -12.96 -22.46
N PRO A 564 22.33 -13.80 -23.51
CA PRO A 564 22.06 -15.23 -23.39
C PRO A 564 22.97 -15.95 -22.38
N ALA A 565 24.20 -15.47 -22.18
CA ALA A 565 25.09 -16.01 -21.15
C ALA A 565 24.64 -15.56 -19.76
N GLY A 566 24.25 -14.30 -19.59
CA GLY A 566 23.63 -13.81 -18.35
C GLY A 566 22.37 -14.59 -17.96
N ASP A 567 21.51 -14.90 -18.93
CA ASP A 567 20.31 -15.72 -18.71
C ASP A 567 20.65 -17.13 -18.20
N ARG A 568 21.75 -17.74 -18.68
CA ARG A 568 22.23 -19.03 -18.16
C ARG A 568 22.72 -18.91 -16.72
N VAL A 569 23.43 -17.81 -16.40
CA VAL A 569 23.90 -17.52 -15.04
C VAL A 569 22.71 -17.38 -14.08
N LEU A 570 21.67 -16.64 -14.47
CA LEU A 570 20.45 -16.46 -13.68
C LEU A 570 19.71 -17.78 -13.43
N ARG A 571 19.53 -18.60 -14.47
CA ARG A 571 18.90 -19.94 -14.35
C ARG A 571 19.69 -20.85 -13.40
N GLN A 572 21.01 -20.84 -13.52
CA GLN A 572 21.87 -21.66 -12.68
C GLN A 572 21.84 -21.20 -11.23
N LEU A 573 21.87 -19.88 -10.97
CA LEU A 573 21.71 -19.37 -9.60
C LEU A 573 20.38 -19.82 -9.02
N ALA A 574 19.29 -19.67 -9.78
CA ALA A 574 17.98 -20.06 -9.32
C ALA A 574 17.91 -21.55 -8.94
N ARG A 575 18.50 -22.42 -9.77
CA ARG A 575 18.59 -23.86 -9.53
C ARG A 575 19.44 -24.20 -8.30
N VAL A 576 20.61 -23.57 -8.14
CA VAL A 576 21.51 -23.80 -7.00
C VAL A 576 20.82 -23.39 -5.69
N LEU A 577 20.14 -22.25 -5.67
CA LEU A 577 19.36 -21.83 -4.52
C LEU A 577 18.28 -22.87 -4.23
N ALA A 578 17.41 -23.19 -5.17
CA ALA A 578 16.33 -24.16 -4.99
C ALA A 578 16.79 -25.53 -4.44
N GLY A 579 17.97 -26.01 -4.85
CA GLY A 579 18.54 -27.27 -4.35
C GLY A 579 18.93 -27.27 -2.87
N HIS A 580 19.08 -26.10 -2.25
CA HIS A 580 19.40 -25.93 -0.83
C HIS A 580 18.19 -25.54 0.04
N LEU A 581 17.05 -25.23 -0.59
CA LEU A 581 15.87 -24.74 0.09
C LEU A 581 14.90 -25.89 0.39
N ARG A 582 14.17 -25.74 1.50
CA ARG A 582 13.06 -26.64 1.85
C ARG A 582 11.81 -26.23 1.09
N THR A 583 10.80 -27.10 1.09
CA THR A 583 9.53 -26.82 0.41
C THR A 583 8.80 -25.60 1.00
N GLU A 584 8.96 -25.37 2.31
CA GLU A 584 8.37 -24.23 3.01
C GLU A 584 9.12 -22.89 2.79
N ASP A 585 10.37 -22.94 2.32
CA ASP A 585 11.18 -21.76 2.05
C ASP A 585 10.73 -21.10 0.75
N VAL A 586 10.74 -19.77 0.72
CA VAL A 586 10.26 -19.01 -0.46
C VAL A 586 11.46 -18.43 -1.19
N GLN A 587 11.65 -18.84 -2.45
CA GLN A 587 12.61 -18.21 -3.35
C GLN A 587 11.91 -17.29 -4.34
N CYS A 588 12.41 -16.08 -4.46
CA CYS A 588 11.86 -15.06 -5.34
C CYS A 588 12.97 -14.42 -6.20
N ARG A 589 12.67 -14.12 -7.46
CA ARG A 589 13.45 -13.18 -8.26
C ARG A 589 12.88 -11.78 -8.04
N TRP A 590 13.64 -10.93 -7.35
CA TRP A 590 13.18 -9.62 -6.89
C TRP A 590 13.18 -8.58 -8.02
N GLY A 591 14.18 -8.65 -8.90
CA GLY A 591 14.29 -7.85 -10.11
C GLY A 591 15.65 -8.04 -10.76
N GLY A 592 15.74 -8.01 -12.10
CA GLY A 592 17.02 -8.10 -12.81
C GLY A 592 17.86 -9.31 -12.39
N ASP A 593 18.92 -9.03 -11.62
CA ASP A 593 19.92 -9.95 -11.06
C ASP A 593 19.84 -10.17 -9.54
N GLU A 594 18.77 -9.69 -8.92
CA GLU A 594 18.50 -9.81 -7.50
C GLU A 594 17.51 -10.94 -7.17
N PHE A 595 17.82 -11.68 -6.11
CA PHE A 595 16.97 -12.72 -5.56
C PHE A 595 16.70 -12.45 -4.08
N VAL A 596 15.53 -12.89 -3.61
CA VAL A 596 15.19 -12.89 -2.19
C VAL A 596 14.80 -14.29 -1.77
N VAL A 597 15.30 -14.71 -0.61
CA VAL A 597 14.92 -15.97 0.02
C VAL A 597 14.34 -15.71 1.40
N LEU A 598 13.20 -16.33 1.69
CA LEU A 598 12.55 -16.26 3.00
C LEU A 598 12.56 -17.63 3.65
N PHE A 599 13.11 -17.70 4.86
CA PHE A 599 13.20 -18.90 5.67
C PHE A 599 12.30 -18.79 6.90
N LEU A 600 11.35 -19.69 7.02
CA LEU A 600 10.55 -19.85 8.25
C LEU A 600 11.25 -20.84 9.19
N GLY A 601 11.33 -20.49 10.47
CA GLY A 601 11.94 -21.35 11.49
C GLY A 601 13.47 -21.40 11.45
N GLN A 602 14.13 -20.57 10.65
CA GLN A 602 15.59 -20.52 10.56
C GLN A 602 16.15 -19.26 11.23
N THR A 603 17.19 -19.45 12.03
CA THR A 603 17.96 -18.37 12.63
C THR A 603 18.84 -17.67 11.58
N PRO A 604 19.28 -16.42 11.81
CA PRO A 604 20.18 -15.72 10.90
C PRO A 604 21.47 -16.50 10.61
N LYS A 605 21.98 -17.25 11.60
CA LYS A 605 23.18 -18.09 11.47
C LYS A 605 22.94 -19.30 10.57
N ALA A 606 21.77 -19.95 10.69
CA ALA A 606 21.39 -21.05 9.83
C ALA A 606 21.19 -20.56 8.38
N ALA A 607 20.48 -19.44 8.19
CA ALA A 607 20.30 -18.82 6.88
C ALA A 607 21.66 -18.44 6.26
N GLN A 608 22.58 -17.84 7.03
CA GLN A 608 23.93 -17.53 6.58
C GLN A 608 24.70 -18.79 6.14
N TRP A 609 24.61 -19.88 6.89
CA TRP A 609 25.26 -21.15 6.56
C TRP A 609 24.72 -21.74 5.25
N ILE A 610 23.40 -21.78 5.07
CA ILE A 610 22.76 -22.26 3.83
C ILE A 610 23.23 -21.42 2.64
N MET A 611 23.17 -20.09 2.76
CA MET A 611 23.58 -19.19 1.68
C MET A 611 25.08 -19.27 1.36
N THR A 612 25.92 -19.52 2.37
CA THR A 612 27.36 -19.72 2.15
C THR A 612 27.62 -21.00 1.37
N ARG A 613 26.88 -22.08 1.64
CA ARG A 613 26.94 -23.32 0.85
C ARG A 613 26.46 -23.10 -0.59
N SER A 614 25.33 -22.41 -0.77
CA SER A 614 24.84 -22.06 -2.10
C SER A 614 25.84 -21.19 -2.88
N ALA A 615 26.52 -20.26 -2.22
CA ALA A 615 27.56 -19.43 -2.84
C ALA A 615 28.77 -20.25 -3.29
N GLN A 616 29.19 -21.24 -2.49
CA GLN A 616 30.30 -22.14 -2.84
C GLN A 616 29.96 -23.00 -4.06
N GLU A 617 28.76 -23.60 -4.10
CA GLU A 617 28.31 -24.40 -5.24
C GLU A 617 28.14 -23.55 -6.50
N PHE A 618 27.53 -22.38 -6.37
CA PHE A 618 27.34 -21.48 -7.51
C PHE A 618 28.67 -21.03 -8.10
N ARG A 619 29.65 -20.68 -7.26
CA ARG A 619 31.00 -20.32 -7.68
C ARG A 619 31.72 -21.45 -8.42
N ALA A 620 31.46 -22.70 -8.05
CA ALA A 620 32.04 -23.86 -8.72
C ALA A 620 31.43 -24.12 -10.11
N SER A 621 30.29 -23.51 -10.42
CA SER A 621 29.64 -23.65 -11.74
C SER A 621 30.45 -22.94 -12.82
N VAL A 622 30.76 -23.65 -13.91
CA VAL A 622 31.48 -23.11 -15.07
C VAL A 622 30.48 -22.76 -16.18
N PHE A 623 30.53 -21.52 -16.62
CA PHE A 623 29.73 -20.98 -17.71
C PHE A 623 30.60 -20.77 -18.94
N HIS A 624 29.99 -20.75 -20.12
CA HIS A 624 30.71 -20.50 -21.38
C HIS A 624 30.12 -19.27 -22.07
N GLY A 625 31.00 -18.36 -22.50
CA GLY A 625 30.66 -17.19 -23.31
C GLY A 625 30.24 -17.55 -24.74
N ALA A 626 29.83 -16.55 -25.53
CA ALA A 626 29.46 -16.77 -26.93
C ALA A 626 30.62 -17.28 -27.79
N ASP A 627 31.85 -16.95 -27.41
CA ASP A 627 33.13 -17.38 -27.97
C ASP A 627 33.62 -18.73 -27.43
N GLY A 628 32.87 -19.35 -26.51
CA GLY A 628 33.25 -20.61 -25.86
C GLY A 628 34.23 -20.46 -24.70
N THR A 629 34.63 -19.23 -24.34
CA THR A 629 35.55 -18.99 -23.22
C THR A 629 34.89 -19.35 -21.88
N PRO A 630 35.51 -20.19 -21.03
CA PRO A 630 34.95 -20.54 -19.73
C PRO A 630 35.10 -19.38 -18.73
N PHE A 631 34.05 -19.13 -17.96
CA PHE A 631 34.05 -18.16 -16.87
C PHE A 631 33.23 -18.67 -15.67
N GLN A 632 33.41 -18.02 -14.52
CA GLN A 632 32.66 -18.31 -13.29
C GLN A 632 31.95 -17.04 -12.81
N ALA A 633 30.87 -17.22 -12.07
CA ALA A 633 30.12 -16.13 -11.46
C ALA A 633 30.06 -16.33 -9.94
N THR A 634 29.88 -15.23 -9.22
CA THR A 634 29.67 -15.23 -7.76
C THR A 634 28.46 -14.36 -7.42
N PHE A 635 27.95 -14.49 -6.20
CA PHE A 635 26.95 -13.57 -5.66
C PHE A 635 27.34 -13.11 -4.26
N SER A 636 26.82 -11.96 -3.88
CA SER A 636 26.87 -11.45 -2.52
C SER A 636 25.47 -11.51 -1.90
N ALA A 637 25.40 -11.69 -0.58
CA ALA A 637 24.11 -11.76 0.12
C ALA A 637 24.14 -11.05 1.49
N GLY A 638 22.99 -10.53 1.89
CA GLY A 638 22.75 -9.96 3.22
C GLY A 638 21.59 -10.65 3.91
N VAL A 639 21.75 -11.01 5.18
CA VAL A 639 20.76 -11.72 5.99
C VAL A 639 20.15 -10.79 7.03
N ALA A 640 18.84 -10.73 7.11
CA ALA A 640 18.09 -10.07 8.18
C ALA A 640 17.14 -11.06 8.84
N SER A 641 16.82 -10.85 10.13
CA SER A 641 15.92 -11.76 10.84
C SER A 641 15.01 -11.06 11.84
N MET A 642 13.80 -11.60 11.99
CA MET A 642 12.89 -11.23 13.06
C MET A 642 13.34 -11.82 14.41
N PRO A 643 13.04 -11.14 15.53
CA PRO A 643 12.43 -9.80 15.63
C PRO A 643 13.46 -8.66 15.52
N HIS A 644 14.76 -8.95 15.49
CA HIS A 644 15.83 -7.96 15.67
C HIS A 644 15.97 -6.95 14.54
N ASP A 645 15.73 -7.35 13.29
CA ASP A 645 15.91 -6.50 12.11
C ASP A 645 14.59 -5.85 11.62
N GLY A 646 13.48 -6.08 12.32
CA GLY A 646 12.16 -5.56 11.97
C GLY A 646 11.05 -6.59 12.17
N ALA A 647 9.81 -6.12 12.04
CA ALA A 647 8.60 -6.92 12.10
C ALA A 647 7.85 -6.99 10.75
N SER A 648 8.22 -6.17 9.76
CA SER A 648 7.64 -6.17 8.42
C SER A 648 8.61 -6.66 7.35
N LEU A 649 8.08 -7.06 6.18
CA LEU A 649 8.90 -7.45 5.04
C LEU A 649 9.84 -6.31 4.61
N GLU A 650 9.34 -5.07 4.57
CA GLU A 650 10.11 -3.89 4.15
C GLU A 650 11.29 -3.62 5.07
N GLU A 651 11.11 -3.77 6.38
CA GLU A 651 12.17 -3.59 7.36
C GLU A 651 13.25 -4.66 7.23
N LEU A 652 12.84 -5.92 7.08
CA LEU A 652 13.75 -7.05 6.87
C LEU A 652 14.53 -6.89 5.56
N VAL A 653 13.86 -6.53 4.46
CA VAL A 653 14.52 -6.27 3.16
C VAL A 653 15.52 -5.12 3.30
N ARG A 654 15.14 -4.01 3.94
CA ARG A 654 16.04 -2.86 4.14
C ARG A 654 17.26 -3.24 4.99
N ALA A 655 17.08 -4.08 6.01
CA ALA A 655 18.15 -4.54 6.87
C ALA A 655 19.09 -5.54 6.18
N ALA A 656 18.54 -6.42 5.34
CA ALA A 656 19.30 -7.34 4.50
C ALA A 656 20.06 -6.60 3.41
N ASP A 657 19.45 -5.61 2.76
CA ASP A 657 20.09 -4.80 1.71
C ASP A 657 21.29 -4.00 2.25
N ARG A 658 21.18 -3.39 3.44
CA ARG A 658 22.35 -2.77 4.11
C ARG A 658 23.50 -3.75 4.32
N ARG A 659 23.20 -5.02 4.61
CA ARG A 659 24.21 -6.08 4.78
C ARG A 659 24.78 -6.54 3.45
N LEU A 660 23.96 -6.67 2.43
CA LEU A 660 24.40 -6.94 1.06
C LEU A 660 25.34 -5.84 0.55
N TYR A 661 25.01 -4.58 0.80
CA TYR A 661 25.87 -3.44 0.47
C TYR A 661 27.24 -3.56 1.16
N ARG A 662 27.29 -3.94 2.44
CA ARG A 662 28.55 -4.23 3.15
C ARG A 662 29.31 -5.41 2.54
N ALA A 663 28.62 -6.47 2.13
CA ALA A 663 29.22 -7.62 1.46
C ALA A 663 29.92 -7.17 0.16
N LYS A 664 29.25 -6.33 -0.64
CA LYS A 664 29.80 -5.76 -1.87
C LYS A 664 31.02 -4.86 -1.62
N GLN A 665 30.98 -4.02 -0.59
CA GLN A 665 32.12 -3.16 -0.20
C GLN A 665 33.33 -3.95 0.29
N ARG A 666 33.11 -5.07 0.99
CA ARG A 666 34.17 -5.93 1.55
C ARG A 666 34.78 -6.90 0.53
N GLY A 667 34.59 -6.65 -0.77
CA GLY A 667 35.19 -7.45 -1.83
C GLY A 667 34.29 -8.53 -2.42
N ARG A 668 32.97 -8.48 -2.17
CA ARG A 668 31.96 -9.37 -2.79
C ARG A 668 32.13 -10.85 -2.42
N ASN A 669 31.36 -11.74 -3.08
CA ASN A 669 31.41 -13.20 -2.92
C ASN A 669 31.34 -13.65 -1.44
N ARG A 670 30.37 -13.11 -0.70
CA ARG A 670 30.22 -13.36 0.75
C ARG A 670 28.79 -13.10 1.22
N VAL A 671 28.49 -13.67 2.38
CA VAL A 671 27.21 -13.52 3.07
C VAL A 671 27.42 -12.77 4.38
N GLU A 672 26.78 -11.61 4.53
CA GLU A 672 26.83 -10.79 5.75
C GLU A 672 25.55 -10.99 6.59
N ALA A 673 25.70 -11.35 7.86
CA ALA A 673 24.61 -11.60 8.80
C ALA A 673 24.76 -10.74 10.08
N PRO A 674 23.73 -10.64 10.94
CA PRO A 674 23.85 -9.99 12.25
C PRO A 674 24.93 -10.68 13.10
N ARG A 675 25.67 -9.91 13.91
CA ARG A 675 26.54 -10.48 14.96
C ARG A 675 25.66 -10.83 16.16
N GLU A 676 25.73 -12.07 16.66
CA GLU A 676 25.07 -12.45 17.92
C GLU A 676 25.61 -11.57 19.05
N VAL A 677 24.71 -10.86 19.75
CA VAL A 677 24.96 -10.39 21.11
C VAL A 677 24.60 -11.55 22.01
N ALA A 678 25.54 -12.05 22.81
CA ALA A 678 25.25 -13.12 23.77
C ALA A 678 24.15 -12.63 24.73
N PRO A 679 23.14 -13.47 25.06
CA PRO A 679 22.14 -13.08 26.05
C PRO A 679 22.83 -12.81 27.40
N ASP A 680 22.44 -11.70 28.02
CA ASP A 680 22.96 -11.27 29.30
C ASP A 680 22.66 -12.35 30.36
N LYS A 681 23.66 -12.74 31.15
CA LYS A 681 23.54 -13.86 32.09
C LYS A 681 22.59 -13.56 33.26
N ASP A 682 22.13 -12.32 33.40
CA ASP A 682 21.34 -11.86 34.55
C ASP A 682 19.82 -12.06 34.39
N GLU A 683 19.30 -12.42 33.21
CA GLU A 683 17.84 -12.66 33.04
C GLU A 683 17.38 -14.09 33.39
N VAL A 684 18.29 -15.03 33.67
CA VAL A 684 17.92 -16.44 33.93
C VAL A 684 17.60 -16.74 35.41
N LEU A 685 17.80 -15.79 36.33
CA LEU A 685 17.65 -16.04 37.78
C LEU A 685 16.28 -15.73 38.40
N HIS A 686 15.29 -15.22 37.67
CA HIS A 686 14.03 -14.76 38.28
C HIS A 686 12.76 -15.59 38.05
N VAL A 687 12.80 -16.78 37.42
CA VAL A 687 11.57 -17.56 37.11
C VAL A 687 11.43 -18.89 37.87
N THR A 688 12.28 -19.20 38.85
CA THR A 688 12.18 -20.48 39.59
C THR A 688 12.06 -20.34 41.12
N ARG A 689 11.09 -19.57 41.62
CA ARG A 689 10.53 -19.77 42.97
C ARG A 689 9.06 -19.32 43.05
N GLY A 690 8.14 -20.29 42.96
CA GLY A 690 6.72 -20.04 43.18
C GLY A 690 5.84 -21.21 42.76
N ASN A 691 6.02 -22.36 43.42
CA ASN A 691 4.98 -23.38 43.66
C ASN A 691 5.58 -24.46 44.57
N ALA A 692 5.39 -24.28 45.87
CA ALA A 692 5.46 -25.31 46.90
C ALA A 692 4.28 -25.08 47.84
#